data_AF-A0A8H6TRP9-F1
#
_entry.id   AF-A0A8H6TRP9-F1
#
_cell.length_a   1.000
_cell.length_b   1.000
_cell.length_c   1.000
_cell.angle_alpha   90.00
_cell.angle_beta   90.00
_cell.angle_gamma   90.00
#
_symmetry.space_group_name_H-M   'P 1'
#
loop_
_entity.id
_entity.type
_entity.pdbx_description
1 polymer ?
#
loop_
_entity_poly.entity_id
_entity_poly.type
_entity_poly.pdbx_seq_one_letter_code
_entity_poly.pdbx_strand_id
1 'polypeptide(L)'
;MLFRLCRCLFALYTLAAVSYTTHFFIVAPLRSALSFIVTRPIPQLPGWPHVLHRRADEFVIADADHAIDLDALSQDDIVYWRSSDFTRQHGLGHEAPIAMPESLFLSKAFANSMKPSKIVPFFYRANSIFQKEDITITTLVTSNRFQVFARLVERYSGPISVTIHVKNTTKHVHELLDSLHALYLSSPKMATNVDVHLVIDAFDRQFNTWRNIARFFARTDFVMMLDIDFFPCTDFRGAILDSPAVMDKLRSGTAALVIPAFEYPVYQDGVDPSRFPRSKASLAPLVRDGKIGMFHASWAPGHSSTDYDRFMAAPEGEVYQVTGYQSAYEPYVVLKRDGPPWCDERFIGYGGEQGSVSVRDNHLYEETARRTERKYNRRIYSEFKEEACVRYLRMYGEEEERGRNARKESTRLACPLHGSLYPHRDIVWAADDVKTLLEPISQVITYDDNSRAEFLKNCKPGGKYDGVVGIFRDNTSADRIGIFDKQLIDGFPASLKWIAHNGAGYDQIDVHAAKAKGITVSNTPGAVDDASATTALYLLISAVRQYSLSERTLREGKWKPKGTNARAHDITGRTVAILGLGGIGLRLAELVHAFPMRVIYHSRNKVAHAPGWCEYFPDVEAMLKEADVLSVHVPLRPDTVGLVGEKWIRLLKPGSVIVNTARGKVIDEDAMIRALEDGHLASVGLDVYPNEPEVNPRLLEFPNITLLPHMGTENQDTQRKMEVRALTNLRDFIVEGKGKDVVVEMK
;
A
#
# COMPACT_ATOMS: atom_id res chain seq x y z
N MET A 1 -17.56 39.89 -51.84
CA MET A 1 -16.30 39.55 -51.15
C MET A 1 -16.40 38.24 -50.37
N LEU A 2 -17.32 38.11 -49.39
CA LEU A 2 -17.55 36.88 -48.59
C LEU A 2 -17.52 35.56 -49.39
N PHE A 3 -18.24 35.49 -50.52
CA PHE A 3 -18.38 34.26 -51.31
C PHE A 3 -17.05 33.70 -51.87
N ARG A 4 -16.04 34.57 -52.10
CA ARG A 4 -14.68 34.12 -52.49
C ARG A 4 -13.91 33.58 -51.28
N LEU A 5 -14.11 34.17 -50.09
CA LEU A 5 -13.48 33.72 -48.86
C LEU A 5 -13.95 32.31 -48.46
N CYS A 6 -15.25 32.05 -48.53
CA CYS A 6 -15.82 30.72 -48.27
C CYS A 6 -15.29 29.65 -49.24
N ARG A 7 -15.10 29.98 -50.52
CA ARG A 7 -14.48 29.06 -51.49
C ARG A 7 -13.02 28.73 -51.16
N CYS A 8 -12.22 29.71 -50.77
CA CYS A 8 -10.83 29.45 -50.34
C CYS A 8 -10.76 28.62 -49.05
N LEU A 9 -11.61 28.91 -48.06
CA LEU A 9 -11.68 28.12 -46.81
C LEU A 9 -12.12 26.68 -47.06
N PHE A 10 -13.10 26.45 -47.93
CA PHE A 10 -13.53 25.10 -48.31
C PHE A 10 -12.42 24.34 -49.05
N ALA A 11 -11.73 24.98 -49.99
CA ALA A 11 -10.60 24.37 -50.70
C ALA A 11 -9.44 23.99 -49.74
N LEU A 12 -9.10 24.85 -48.80
CA LEU A 12 -8.11 24.58 -47.73
C LEU A 12 -8.54 23.40 -46.85
N TYR A 13 -9.81 23.35 -46.44
CA TYR A 13 -10.34 22.23 -45.67
C TYR A 13 -10.27 20.91 -46.44
N THR A 14 -10.59 20.93 -47.74
CA THR A 14 -10.52 19.73 -48.60
C THR A 14 -9.07 19.24 -48.74
N LEU A 15 -8.11 20.16 -48.96
CA LEU A 15 -6.68 19.85 -49.04
C LEU A 15 -6.12 19.24 -47.74
N ALA A 16 -6.51 19.81 -46.58
CA ALA A 16 -6.13 19.28 -45.28
C ALA A 16 -6.73 17.89 -45.02
N ALA A 17 -8.02 17.69 -45.33
CA ALA A 17 -8.71 16.41 -45.18
C ALA A 17 -8.10 15.31 -46.05
N VAL A 18 -7.81 15.60 -47.33
CA VAL A 18 -7.16 14.66 -48.26
C VAL A 18 -5.74 14.31 -47.79
N SER A 19 -4.96 15.29 -47.36
CA SER A 19 -3.60 15.05 -46.85
C SER A 19 -3.61 14.19 -45.59
N TYR A 20 -4.54 14.45 -44.66
CA TYR A 20 -4.70 13.68 -43.43
C TYR A 20 -5.13 12.23 -43.70
N THR A 21 -6.13 12.02 -44.57
CA THR A 21 -6.58 10.67 -44.94
C THR A 21 -5.51 9.90 -45.72
N THR A 22 -4.77 10.54 -46.63
CA THR A 22 -3.65 9.91 -47.34
C THR A 22 -2.54 9.47 -46.38
N HIS A 23 -2.19 10.30 -45.40
CA HIS A 23 -1.18 9.95 -44.42
C HIS A 23 -1.64 8.79 -43.50
N PHE A 24 -2.89 8.83 -43.04
CA PHE A 24 -3.42 7.87 -42.07
C PHE A 24 -3.75 6.50 -42.69
N PHE A 25 -4.34 6.46 -43.90
CA PHE A 25 -4.79 5.22 -44.53
C PHE A 25 -3.79 4.60 -45.52
N ILE A 26 -2.82 5.37 -46.05
CA ILE A 26 -1.84 4.86 -47.03
C ILE A 26 -0.43 4.84 -46.44
N VAL A 27 0.06 5.97 -45.92
CA VAL A 27 1.47 6.09 -45.48
C VAL A 27 1.76 5.32 -44.19
N ALA A 28 0.89 5.41 -43.18
CA ALA A 28 1.09 4.71 -41.91
C ALA A 28 1.09 3.17 -42.04
N PRO A 29 0.13 2.52 -42.75
CA PRO A 29 0.17 1.07 -42.94
C PRO A 29 1.38 0.57 -43.75
N LEU A 30 1.83 1.33 -44.76
CA LEU A 30 3.03 0.99 -45.53
C LEU A 30 4.30 1.01 -44.68
N ARG A 31 4.44 1.95 -43.73
CA ARG A 31 5.54 1.95 -42.75
C ARG A 31 5.50 0.72 -41.84
N SER A 32 4.32 0.33 -41.34
CA SER A 32 4.17 -0.87 -40.52
C SER A 32 4.47 -2.17 -41.30
N ALA A 33 4.06 -2.25 -42.57
CA ALA A 33 4.36 -3.41 -43.41
C ALA A 33 5.87 -3.57 -43.68
N LEU A 34 6.60 -2.47 -43.92
CA LEU A 34 8.05 -2.48 -44.08
C LEU A 34 8.79 -2.94 -42.81
N SER A 35 8.32 -2.54 -41.63
CA SER A 35 8.84 -3.00 -40.32
C SER A 35 8.71 -4.53 -40.13
N PHE A 36 7.69 -5.15 -40.71
CA PHE A 36 7.42 -6.59 -40.57
C PHE A 36 8.28 -7.47 -41.49
N ILE A 37 8.87 -6.90 -42.55
CA ILE A 37 9.73 -7.61 -43.51
C ILE A 37 11.16 -7.75 -42.97
N VAL A 38 11.61 -6.81 -42.13
CA VAL A 38 12.99 -6.74 -41.60
C VAL A 38 13.23 -7.68 -40.40
N THR A 39 12.17 -8.20 -39.77
CA THR A 39 12.22 -8.82 -38.42
C THR A 39 12.05 -10.35 -38.38
N ARG A 40 12.21 -11.08 -39.51
CA ARG A 40 12.15 -12.55 -39.50
C ARG A 40 13.43 -13.20 -38.94
N PRO A 41 13.36 -14.06 -37.90
CA PRO A 41 14.52 -14.77 -37.38
C PRO A 41 14.89 -16.00 -38.24
N ILE A 42 16.19 -16.28 -38.33
CA ILE A 42 16.76 -17.48 -38.95
C ILE A 42 16.88 -18.58 -37.87
N PRO A 43 16.49 -19.84 -38.11
CA PRO A 43 16.63 -20.91 -37.13
C PRO A 43 18.08 -21.41 -37.03
N GLN A 44 18.56 -21.69 -35.81
CA GLN A 44 19.83 -22.39 -35.58
C GLN A 44 19.66 -23.65 -34.72
N LEU A 45 20.50 -24.64 -35.02
CA LEU A 45 20.57 -25.98 -34.43
C LEU A 45 21.44 -26.01 -33.15
N PRO A 46 21.39 -27.09 -32.34
CA PRO A 46 21.82 -27.04 -30.94
C PRO A 46 23.32 -27.32 -30.71
N GLY A 47 23.88 -26.69 -29.67
CA GLY A 47 25.19 -27.03 -29.11
C GLY A 47 25.94 -25.81 -28.55
N TRP A 48 25.86 -25.58 -27.24
CA TRP A 48 26.68 -24.61 -26.50
C TRP A 48 27.19 -25.24 -25.20
N PRO A 49 28.45 -24.96 -24.83
CA PRO A 49 28.63 -24.28 -23.56
C PRO A 49 29.56 -23.05 -23.63
N HIS A 50 29.45 -22.25 -22.57
CA HIS A 50 30.31 -21.13 -22.13
C HIS A 50 29.92 -19.69 -22.49
N VAL A 51 30.03 -18.90 -21.42
CA VAL A 51 29.81 -17.46 -21.24
C VAL A 51 30.73 -16.64 -22.14
N LEU A 52 30.17 -15.65 -22.83
CA LEU A 52 30.90 -14.48 -23.33
C LEU A 52 30.06 -13.21 -23.12
N HIS A 53 30.54 -12.31 -22.27
CA HIS A 53 30.19 -10.89 -22.38
C HIS A 53 30.72 -10.39 -23.73
N ARG A 54 29.89 -9.69 -24.52
CA ARG A 54 30.37 -8.93 -25.67
C ARG A 54 30.87 -7.55 -25.26
N ARG A 55 31.86 -7.09 -26.01
CA ARG A 55 32.50 -5.76 -25.94
C ARG A 55 31.46 -4.70 -26.38
N ALA A 56 31.47 -3.45 -25.92
CA ALA A 56 32.60 -2.55 -25.63
C ALA A 56 33.46 -2.16 -26.87
N ASP A 57 32.96 -2.44 -28.07
CA ASP A 57 33.59 -2.07 -29.35
C ASP A 57 32.78 -0.95 -30.04
N GLU A 58 32.53 0.16 -29.33
CA GLU A 58 32.49 1.53 -29.90
C GLU A 58 32.60 2.53 -28.74
N PHE A 59 33.81 3.05 -28.53
CA PHE A 59 34.03 4.18 -27.64
C PHE A 59 33.38 5.41 -28.26
N VAL A 60 32.39 6.02 -27.58
CA VAL A 60 32.10 7.44 -27.81
C VAL A 60 33.24 8.25 -27.16
N ILE A 61 34.33 8.38 -27.92
CA ILE A 61 35.25 9.50 -27.76
C ILE A 61 34.42 10.76 -27.99
N ALA A 62 34.53 11.74 -27.11
CA ALA A 62 33.91 13.04 -27.30
C ALA A 62 34.56 13.74 -28.51
N ASP A 63 33.95 13.59 -29.68
CA ASP A 63 34.31 14.36 -30.87
C ASP A 63 33.58 15.72 -30.79
N ALA A 64 34.34 16.81 -30.92
CA ALA A 64 34.04 18.08 -30.24
C ALA A 64 32.89 18.94 -30.84
N ASP A 65 32.07 18.38 -31.73
CA ASP A 65 31.11 19.13 -32.56
C ASP A 65 29.70 18.50 -32.66
N HIS A 66 29.36 17.46 -31.89
CA HIS A 66 28.04 16.81 -31.97
C HIS A 66 27.26 16.88 -30.66
N ALA A 67 26.04 17.41 -30.73
CA ALA A 67 25.11 17.48 -29.59
C ALA A 67 24.73 16.07 -29.13
N ILE A 68 24.93 15.78 -27.84
CA ILE A 68 24.57 14.49 -27.23
C ILE A 68 23.06 14.26 -27.33
N ASP A 69 22.65 13.34 -28.20
CA ASP A 69 21.26 12.92 -28.34
C ASP A 69 20.85 12.03 -27.16
N LEU A 70 20.05 12.60 -26.26
CA LEU A 70 19.53 11.91 -25.07
C LEU A 70 18.57 10.77 -25.40
N ASP A 71 17.99 10.73 -26.60
CA ASP A 71 17.11 9.65 -27.05
C ASP A 71 17.90 8.52 -27.73
N ALA A 72 19.06 8.83 -28.34
CA ALA A 72 20.01 7.80 -28.80
C ALA A 72 20.65 6.99 -27.65
N LEU A 73 20.70 7.54 -26.43
CA LEU A 73 21.12 6.82 -25.21
C LEU A 73 20.13 5.73 -24.74
N SER A 74 19.03 5.47 -25.46
CA SER A 74 18.01 4.47 -25.09
C SER A 74 17.85 3.35 -26.12
N GLN A 75 18.83 2.45 -26.18
CA GLN A 75 18.60 1.09 -26.72
C GLN A 75 18.06 0.20 -25.60
N ASP A 76 16.96 -0.51 -25.84
CA ASP A 76 16.37 -1.45 -24.88
C ASP A 76 17.20 -2.75 -24.82
N ASP A 77 18.23 -2.77 -23.98
CA ASP A 77 18.99 -3.99 -23.68
C ASP A 77 18.13 -5.05 -22.98
N ILE A 78 18.49 -6.34 -23.10
CA ILE A 78 17.79 -7.44 -22.43
C ILE A 78 18.51 -7.82 -21.13
N VAL A 79 17.83 -7.61 -20.00
CA VAL A 79 18.30 -8.01 -18.66
C VAL A 79 17.83 -9.44 -18.35
N TYR A 80 18.73 -10.26 -17.81
CA TYR A 80 18.44 -11.61 -17.34
C TYR A 80 18.44 -11.65 -15.80
N TRP A 81 17.26 -11.64 -15.20
CA TRP A 81 17.09 -11.68 -13.75
C TRP A 81 17.10 -13.12 -13.22
N ARG A 82 17.88 -13.41 -12.18
CA ARG A 82 17.90 -14.70 -11.48
C ARG A 82 17.24 -14.58 -10.11
N SER A 83 16.36 -15.52 -9.79
CA SER A 83 15.81 -15.64 -8.43
C SER A 83 16.92 -15.94 -7.41
N SER A 84 16.86 -15.25 -6.27
CA SER A 84 17.80 -15.44 -5.16
C SER A 84 17.65 -16.84 -4.53
N ASP A 85 18.70 -17.33 -3.88
CA ASP A 85 18.66 -18.63 -3.18
C ASP A 85 17.52 -18.70 -2.16
N PHE A 86 17.26 -17.59 -1.45
CA PHE A 86 16.12 -17.47 -0.54
C PHE A 86 14.78 -17.69 -1.26
N THR A 87 14.52 -17.00 -2.38
CA THR A 87 13.24 -17.17 -3.10
C THR A 87 13.09 -18.57 -3.70
N ARG A 88 14.18 -19.19 -4.17
CA ARG A 88 14.17 -20.58 -4.66
C ARG A 88 13.91 -21.59 -3.55
N GLN A 89 14.55 -21.46 -2.39
CA GLN A 89 14.36 -22.33 -1.23
C GLN A 89 12.93 -22.31 -0.68
N HIS A 90 12.17 -21.22 -0.91
CA HIS A 90 10.79 -21.06 -0.44
C HIS A 90 9.73 -21.23 -1.55
N GLY A 91 10.11 -21.73 -2.74
CA GLY A 91 9.18 -21.97 -3.85
C GLY A 91 8.60 -20.72 -4.51
N LEU A 92 9.18 -19.54 -4.26
CA LEU A 92 8.77 -18.23 -4.78
C LEU A 92 9.64 -17.74 -5.95
N GLY A 93 10.63 -18.54 -6.36
CA GLY A 93 11.60 -18.20 -7.40
C GLY A 93 11.49 -19.11 -8.63
N HIS A 94 11.99 -18.62 -9.77
CA HIS A 94 12.11 -19.40 -11.00
C HIS A 94 13.50 -20.06 -11.07
N GLU A 95 13.55 -21.30 -11.60
CA GLU A 95 14.82 -22.00 -11.82
C GLU A 95 15.63 -21.37 -12.98
N ALA A 96 14.93 -21.00 -14.05
CA ALA A 96 15.51 -20.30 -15.21
C ALA A 96 15.56 -18.78 -14.99
N PRO A 97 16.58 -18.07 -15.52
CA PRO A 97 16.60 -16.61 -15.52
C PRO A 97 15.44 -16.03 -16.35
N ILE A 98 14.78 -15.00 -15.84
CA ILE A 98 13.74 -14.26 -16.57
C ILE A 98 14.42 -13.23 -17.46
N ALA A 99 14.19 -13.28 -18.78
CA ALA A 99 14.60 -12.25 -19.72
C ALA A 99 13.53 -11.16 -19.83
N MET A 100 13.92 -9.89 -19.73
CA MET A 100 13.03 -8.74 -19.96
C MET A 100 13.80 -7.50 -20.44
N PRO A 101 13.16 -6.54 -21.13
CA PRO A 101 13.79 -5.26 -21.48
C PRO A 101 14.29 -4.52 -20.24
N GLU A 102 15.44 -3.85 -20.34
CA GLU A 102 16.02 -3.06 -19.24
C GLU A 102 15.08 -1.96 -18.79
N SER A 103 14.46 -1.22 -19.73
CA SER A 103 13.44 -0.21 -19.41
C SER A 103 12.27 -0.77 -18.61
N LEU A 104 11.77 -1.96 -18.95
CA LEU A 104 10.74 -2.66 -18.18
C LEU A 104 11.27 -3.05 -16.81
N PHE A 105 12.45 -3.66 -16.73
CA PHE A 105 13.08 -4.06 -15.47
C PHE A 105 13.24 -2.87 -14.51
N LEU A 106 13.84 -1.77 -14.96
CA LEU A 106 14.05 -0.56 -14.17
C LEU A 106 12.73 0.11 -13.79
N SER A 107 11.72 0.11 -14.67
CA SER A 107 10.37 0.61 -14.33
C SER A 107 9.68 -0.20 -13.22
N LYS A 108 10.05 -1.48 -13.04
CA LYS A 108 9.55 -2.33 -11.96
C LYS A 108 10.40 -2.22 -10.70
N ALA A 109 11.73 -2.22 -10.83
CA ALA A 109 12.67 -2.03 -9.71
C ALA A 109 12.43 -0.69 -8.98
N PHE A 110 12.08 0.36 -9.72
CA PHE A 110 11.80 1.69 -9.17
C PHE A 110 10.32 2.11 -9.33
N ALA A 111 9.38 1.15 -9.35
CA ALA A 111 7.95 1.40 -9.53
C ALA A 111 7.31 2.32 -8.48
N ASN A 112 7.90 2.38 -7.28
CA ASN A 112 7.45 3.21 -6.16
C ASN A 112 8.05 4.64 -6.18
N SER A 113 8.73 5.01 -7.27
CA SER A 113 9.13 6.39 -7.56
C SER A 113 7.90 7.32 -7.62
N MET A 114 8.04 8.59 -7.20
CA MET A 114 6.92 9.55 -7.24
C MET A 114 6.37 9.80 -8.65
N LYS A 115 7.22 9.62 -9.66
CA LYS A 115 6.92 9.55 -11.09
C LYS A 115 7.98 8.65 -11.77
N PRO A 116 7.67 8.01 -12.91
CA PRO A 116 8.66 7.28 -13.70
C PRO A 116 9.85 8.16 -14.07
N SER A 117 11.05 7.63 -13.87
CA SER A 117 12.34 8.27 -14.16
C SER A 117 13.06 7.55 -15.30
N LYS A 118 13.70 8.29 -16.22
CA LYS A 118 14.60 7.69 -17.23
C LYS A 118 15.98 7.51 -16.59
N ILE A 119 16.37 6.27 -16.35
CA ILE A 119 17.63 5.92 -15.69
C ILE A 119 18.61 5.44 -16.76
N VAL A 120 19.82 6.00 -16.80
CA VAL A 120 20.93 5.54 -17.65
C VAL A 120 22.02 4.97 -16.73
N PRO A 121 22.05 3.64 -16.53
CA PRO A 121 23.08 3.01 -15.72
C PRO A 121 24.45 3.11 -16.39
N PHE A 122 25.51 3.05 -15.58
CA PHE A 122 26.92 3.04 -16.00
C PHE A 122 27.31 4.01 -17.13
N PHE A 123 26.72 5.22 -17.19
CA PHE A 123 27.04 6.27 -18.16
C PHE A 123 28.54 6.59 -18.22
N TYR A 124 29.18 6.59 -17.04
CA TYR A 124 30.60 6.22 -16.95
C TYR A 124 30.71 5.00 -16.05
N ARG A 125 31.57 4.06 -16.41
CA ARG A 125 31.84 2.84 -15.64
C ARG A 125 33.30 2.80 -15.23
N ALA A 126 33.55 2.55 -13.95
CA ALA A 126 34.90 2.44 -13.44
C ALA A 126 35.61 1.23 -14.05
N ASN A 127 36.84 1.41 -14.53
CA ASN A 127 37.60 0.35 -15.20
C ASN A 127 38.21 -0.68 -14.24
N SER A 128 38.21 -0.43 -12.92
CA SER A 128 38.70 -1.39 -11.94
C SER A 128 37.77 -2.60 -11.75
N ILE A 129 38.40 -3.71 -11.36
CA ILE A 129 37.72 -4.89 -10.83
C ILE A 129 37.73 -4.78 -9.30
N PHE A 130 36.56 -4.56 -8.70
CA PHE A 130 36.42 -4.48 -7.25
C PHE A 130 36.28 -5.87 -6.63
N GLN A 131 36.82 -6.05 -5.42
CA GLN A 131 36.59 -7.27 -4.65
C GLN A 131 35.13 -7.33 -4.20
N LYS A 132 34.54 -8.54 -4.18
CA LYS A 132 33.11 -8.70 -3.89
C LYS A 132 32.76 -8.18 -2.49
N GLU A 133 33.61 -8.43 -1.50
CA GLU A 133 33.44 -7.98 -0.12
C GLU A 133 33.93 -6.55 0.16
N ASP A 134 34.24 -5.76 -0.88
CA ASP A 134 34.63 -4.36 -0.72
C ASP A 134 33.41 -3.46 -0.38
N ILE A 135 33.66 -2.26 0.12
CA ILE A 135 32.65 -1.28 0.51
C ILE A 135 32.52 -0.23 -0.60
N THR A 136 31.35 -0.13 -1.21
CA THR A 136 31.04 0.95 -2.16
C THR A 136 30.44 2.14 -1.42
N ILE A 137 31.01 3.34 -1.57
CA ILE A 137 30.28 4.57 -1.20
C ILE A 137 29.21 4.83 -2.26
N THR A 138 27.97 4.97 -1.81
CA THR A 138 26.80 5.22 -2.65
C THR A 138 26.27 6.61 -2.34
N THR A 139 26.16 7.47 -3.35
CA THR A 139 25.78 8.88 -3.13
C THR A 139 25.01 9.45 -4.33
N LEU A 140 24.55 10.69 -4.19
CA LEU A 140 23.97 11.47 -5.29
C LEU A 140 24.62 12.85 -5.35
N VAL A 141 24.69 13.43 -6.55
CA VAL A 141 25.38 14.70 -6.77
C VAL A 141 24.61 15.54 -7.78
N THR A 142 24.34 16.78 -7.42
CA THR A 142 23.89 17.85 -8.32
C THR A 142 25.09 18.65 -8.82
N SER A 143 24.98 19.32 -9.98
CA SER A 143 26.12 20.01 -10.64
C SER A 143 26.89 20.98 -9.75
N ASN A 144 26.18 21.75 -8.92
CA ASN A 144 26.78 22.67 -7.95
C ASN A 144 27.64 21.99 -6.85
N ARG A 145 27.62 20.66 -6.76
CA ARG A 145 28.42 19.85 -5.82
C ARG A 145 29.54 19.06 -6.50
N PHE A 146 29.78 19.22 -7.80
CA PHE A 146 30.88 18.53 -8.51
C PHE A 146 32.26 18.76 -7.88
N GLN A 147 32.55 19.97 -7.38
CA GLN A 147 33.79 20.27 -6.64
C GLN A 147 33.89 19.53 -5.29
N VAL A 148 32.75 19.19 -4.67
CA VAL A 148 32.71 18.39 -3.43
C VAL A 148 32.96 16.92 -3.77
N PHE A 149 32.33 16.42 -4.84
CA PHE A 149 32.53 15.06 -5.34
C PHE A 149 33.98 14.78 -5.75
N ALA A 150 34.64 15.70 -6.46
CA ALA A 150 36.07 15.58 -6.79
C ALA A 150 36.93 15.34 -5.53
N ARG A 151 36.63 15.99 -4.40
CA ARG A 151 37.34 15.77 -3.13
C ARG A 151 37.03 14.40 -2.51
N LEU A 152 35.79 13.93 -2.60
CA LEU A 152 35.43 12.58 -2.16
C LEU A 152 36.17 11.51 -2.96
N VAL A 153 36.21 11.64 -4.29
CA VAL A 153 36.93 10.73 -5.20
C VAL A 153 38.43 10.75 -4.94
N GLU A 154 39.02 11.91 -4.66
CA GLU A 154 40.44 11.96 -4.26
C GLU A 154 40.71 11.33 -2.88
N ARG A 155 39.74 11.43 -1.95
CA ARG A 155 39.91 10.99 -0.57
C ARG A 155 39.65 9.49 -0.36
N TYR A 156 38.66 8.93 -1.03
CA TYR A 156 38.25 7.54 -0.86
C TYR A 156 38.97 6.61 -1.84
N SER A 157 39.65 5.59 -1.31
CA SER A 157 40.42 4.62 -2.10
C SER A 157 39.59 3.47 -2.67
N GLY A 158 38.36 3.29 -2.18
CA GLY A 158 37.44 2.23 -2.61
C GLY A 158 36.51 2.62 -3.76
N PRO A 159 35.59 1.72 -4.15
CA PRO A 159 34.58 1.96 -5.16
C PRO A 159 33.57 3.04 -4.75
N ILE A 160 33.11 3.82 -5.72
CA ILE A 160 32.04 4.80 -5.56
C ILE A 160 30.99 4.54 -6.64
N SER A 161 29.71 4.48 -6.26
CA SER A 161 28.59 4.59 -7.19
C SER A 161 27.86 5.89 -6.92
N VAL A 162 27.61 6.67 -7.97
CA VAL A 162 27.01 7.99 -7.89
C VAL A 162 25.87 8.17 -8.88
N THR A 163 24.75 8.71 -8.39
CA THR A 163 23.65 9.17 -9.25
C THR A 163 23.75 10.67 -9.49
N ILE A 164 23.77 11.06 -10.77
CA ILE A 164 23.71 12.45 -11.23
C ILE A 164 22.31 12.72 -11.77
N HIS A 165 21.59 13.68 -11.17
CA HIS A 165 20.29 14.10 -11.68
C HIS A 165 20.44 15.11 -12.83
N VAL A 166 19.75 14.85 -13.93
CA VAL A 166 19.70 15.65 -15.15
C VAL A 166 18.25 16.10 -15.37
N LYS A 167 17.97 17.39 -15.18
CA LYS A 167 16.63 17.94 -15.39
C LYS A 167 16.37 18.16 -16.88
N ASN A 168 15.53 17.33 -17.50
CA ASN A 168 15.23 17.31 -18.94
C ASN A 168 14.51 18.57 -19.46
N THR A 169 13.98 19.43 -18.58
CA THR A 169 13.34 20.70 -18.97
C THR A 169 14.32 21.89 -19.06
N THR A 170 15.62 21.66 -18.87
CA THR A 170 16.62 22.73 -18.75
C THR A 170 17.25 23.00 -20.11
N LYS A 171 17.41 24.27 -20.49
CA LYS A 171 18.16 24.65 -21.72
C LYS A 171 19.66 24.30 -21.70
N HIS A 172 20.16 23.82 -20.56
CA HIS A 172 21.57 23.66 -20.21
C HIS A 172 21.95 22.20 -19.94
N VAL A 173 21.24 21.22 -20.51
CA VAL A 173 21.61 19.79 -20.34
C VAL A 173 22.99 19.49 -20.95
N HIS A 174 23.34 20.11 -22.08
CA HIS A 174 24.69 19.99 -22.65
C HIS A 174 25.77 20.54 -21.70
N GLU A 175 25.62 21.78 -21.20
CA GLU A 175 26.56 22.37 -20.21
C GLU A 175 26.73 21.52 -18.94
N LEU A 176 25.66 20.83 -18.50
CA LEU A 176 25.70 19.88 -17.39
C LEU A 176 26.54 18.64 -17.72
N LEU A 177 26.35 18.07 -18.90
CA LEU A 177 27.11 16.90 -19.37
C LEU A 177 28.57 17.26 -19.65
N ASP A 178 28.84 18.44 -20.21
CA ASP A 178 30.20 18.97 -20.40
C ASP A 178 30.91 19.16 -19.05
N SER A 179 30.21 19.72 -18.06
CA SER A 179 30.73 19.85 -16.69
C SER A 179 30.97 18.50 -16.02
N LEU A 180 30.13 17.50 -16.30
CA LEU A 180 30.29 16.13 -15.80
C LEU A 180 31.48 15.42 -16.49
N HIS A 181 31.68 15.65 -17.78
CA HIS A 181 32.84 15.15 -18.51
C HIS A 181 34.14 15.80 -18.02
N ALA A 182 34.14 17.12 -17.80
CA ALA A 182 35.27 17.84 -17.19
C ALA A 182 35.58 17.32 -15.76
N LEU A 183 34.56 17.00 -14.96
CA LEU A 183 34.72 16.33 -13.67
C LEU A 183 35.30 14.91 -13.82
N TYR A 184 34.83 14.12 -14.78
CA TYR A 184 35.37 12.79 -15.07
C TYR A 184 36.85 12.83 -15.47
N LEU A 185 37.26 13.85 -16.24
CA LEU A 185 38.65 14.08 -16.61
C LEU A 185 39.51 14.72 -15.50
N SER A 186 38.91 15.25 -14.41
CA SER A 186 39.66 16.00 -13.40
C SER A 186 40.56 15.13 -12.52
N SER A 187 40.35 13.80 -12.49
CA SER A 187 41.17 12.85 -11.75
C SER A 187 41.16 11.46 -12.41
N PRO A 188 42.31 10.77 -12.52
CA PRO A 188 42.35 9.36 -12.92
C PRO A 188 41.46 8.46 -12.05
N LYS A 189 41.24 8.82 -10.77
CA LYS A 189 40.40 8.05 -9.83
C LYS A 189 38.93 8.04 -10.23
N MET A 190 38.45 9.01 -11.01
CA MET A 190 37.11 8.96 -11.60
C MET A 190 36.99 7.72 -12.50
N ALA A 191 37.90 7.58 -13.45
CA ALA A 191 37.92 6.47 -14.39
C ALA A 191 38.22 5.11 -13.74
N THR A 192 38.99 5.07 -12.65
CA THR A 192 39.31 3.80 -11.97
C THR A 192 38.26 3.37 -10.95
N ASN A 193 37.67 4.30 -10.18
CA ASN A 193 36.91 3.96 -8.97
C ASN A 193 35.42 4.36 -9.02
N VAL A 194 34.97 5.19 -9.97
CA VAL A 194 33.61 5.75 -9.96
C VAL A 194 32.72 5.13 -11.05
N ASP A 195 31.60 4.54 -10.64
CA ASP A 195 30.46 4.25 -11.51
C ASP A 195 29.45 5.40 -11.44
N VAL A 196 29.15 6.01 -12.59
CA VAL A 196 28.24 7.15 -12.73
C VAL A 196 26.93 6.69 -13.38
N HIS A 197 25.82 7.08 -12.80
CA HIS A 197 24.47 6.78 -13.28
C HIS A 197 23.72 8.09 -13.50
N LEU A 198 23.09 8.27 -14.66
CA LEU A 198 22.24 9.44 -14.89
C LEU A 198 20.79 9.12 -14.54
N VAL A 199 20.10 10.09 -13.93
CA VAL A 199 18.64 10.07 -13.83
C VAL A 199 18.10 11.31 -14.50
N ILE A 200 17.37 11.10 -15.59
CA ILE A 200 16.81 12.13 -16.46
C ILE A 200 15.33 12.29 -16.09
N ASP A 201 15.03 13.33 -15.30
CA ASP A 201 13.68 13.64 -14.80
C ASP A 201 13.20 15.01 -15.28
N ALA A 202 11.89 15.23 -15.27
CA ALA A 202 11.29 16.55 -15.49
C ALA A 202 11.07 17.34 -14.16
N PHE A 203 11.61 16.84 -13.05
CA PHE A 203 11.31 17.30 -11.68
C PHE A 203 12.52 17.09 -10.76
N ASP A 204 12.72 17.97 -9.78
CA ASP A 204 14.01 18.08 -9.06
C ASP A 204 14.09 17.33 -7.72
N ARG A 205 13.14 16.45 -7.40
CA ARG A 205 13.07 15.82 -6.06
C ARG A 205 12.65 14.37 -6.09
N GLN A 206 13.64 13.49 -6.13
CA GLN A 206 13.51 12.07 -5.80
C GLN A 206 14.81 11.54 -5.14
N PHE A 207 15.36 12.30 -4.17
CA PHE A 207 16.68 12.05 -3.60
C PHE A 207 16.87 10.60 -3.10
N ASN A 208 15.88 10.02 -2.41
CA ASN A 208 16.01 8.66 -1.88
C ASN A 208 15.97 7.61 -3.02
N THR A 209 15.15 7.82 -4.06
CA THR A 209 15.20 7.02 -5.30
C THR A 209 16.58 7.11 -5.96
N TRP A 210 17.15 8.32 -6.07
CA TRP A 210 18.47 8.54 -6.68
C TRP A 210 19.61 7.90 -5.87
N ARG A 211 19.60 7.96 -4.53
CA ARG A 211 20.58 7.21 -3.70
C ARG A 211 20.39 5.69 -3.86
N ASN A 212 19.14 5.21 -3.95
CA ASN A 212 18.85 3.80 -4.13
C ASN A 212 19.23 3.28 -5.52
N ILE A 213 19.19 4.11 -6.55
CA ILE A 213 19.76 3.80 -7.88
C ILE A 213 21.27 3.55 -7.77
N ALA A 214 22.02 4.41 -7.06
CA ALA A 214 23.45 4.20 -6.82
C ALA A 214 23.71 2.92 -6.01
N ARG A 215 22.94 2.68 -4.93
CA ARG A 215 23.03 1.43 -4.18
C ARG A 215 22.72 0.19 -5.04
N PHE A 216 21.71 0.26 -5.89
CA PHE A 216 21.28 -0.86 -6.73
C PHE A 216 22.38 -1.27 -7.73
N PHE A 217 23.06 -0.30 -8.33
CA PHE A 217 24.14 -0.54 -9.29
C PHE A 217 25.54 -0.69 -8.66
N ALA A 218 25.69 -0.51 -7.35
CA ALA A 218 26.94 -0.75 -6.63
C ALA A 218 27.44 -2.18 -6.88
N ARG A 219 28.70 -2.33 -7.29
CA ARG A 219 29.27 -3.63 -7.73
C ARG A 219 29.76 -4.55 -6.61
N THR A 220 29.63 -4.15 -5.35
CA THR A 220 30.13 -4.90 -4.18
C THR A 220 29.00 -5.30 -3.22
N ASP A 221 29.27 -6.26 -2.34
CA ASP A 221 28.30 -6.81 -1.38
C ASP A 221 27.98 -5.85 -0.24
N PHE A 222 28.84 -4.85 0.04
CA PHE A 222 28.67 -3.88 1.12
C PHE A 222 28.64 -2.44 0.60
N VAL A 223 27.74 -1.64 1.14
CA VAL A 223 27.55 -0.23 0.76
C VAL A 223 27.54 0.68 1.97
N MET A 224 28.02 1.91 1.77
CA MET A 224 27.81 3.02 2.68
C MET A 224 27.05 4.12 1.92
N MET A 225 25.84 4.46 2.37
CA MET A 225 25.10 5.60 1.81
C MET A 225 25.61 6.88 2.49
N LEU A 226 26.29 7.73 1.72
CA LEU A 226 26.96 8.93 2.23
C LEU A 226 26.31 10.17 1.60
N ASP A 227 26.01 11.19 2.42
CA ASP A 227 25.66 12.49 1.87
C ASP A 227 26.91 13.18 1.32
N ILE A 228 26.79 13.81 0.15
CA ILE A 228 27.94 14.35 -0.59
C ILE A 228 28.71 15.42 0.20
N ASP A 229 28.04 16.15 1.10
CA ASP A 229 28.67 17.18 1.91
C ASP A 229 29.53 16.62 3.06
N PHE A 230 29.50 15.30 3.30
CA PHE A 230 30.35 14.66 4.30
C PHE A 230 31.78 14.38 3.81
N PHE A 231 32.73 14.52 4.72
CA PHE A 231 34.15 14.34 4.44
C PHE A 231 34.73 13.12 5.20
N PRO A 232 35.09 12.02 4.51
CA PRO A 232 35.75 10.88 5.13
C PRO A 232 37.15 11.22 5.66
N CYS A 233 37.24 11.51 6.96
CA CYS A 233 38.48 11.90 7.62
C CYS A 233 39.42 10.71 7.92
N THR A 234 38.90 9.50 8.09
CA THR A 234 39.64 8.25 8.40
C THR A 234 39.54 7.20 7.30
N ASP A 235 40.46 6.24 7.27
CA ASP A 235 40.33 5.03 6.43
C ASP A 235 39.47 3.97 7.16
N PHE A 236 38.18 4.27 7.28
CA PHE A 236 37.22 3.32 7.84
C PHE A 236 37.09 2.04 6.99
N ARG A 237 37.37 2.13 5.67
CA ARG A 237 37.30 1.00 4.74
C ARG A 237 38.37 -0.03 5.09
N GLY A 238 39.63 0.38 5.19
CA GLY A 238 40.72 -0.50 5.63
C GLY A 238 40.43 -1.12 6.99
N ALA A 239 40.08 -0.29 7.98
CA ALA A 239 39.79 -0.75 9.35
C ALA A 239 38.64 -1.78 9.46
N ILE A 240 37.67 -1.76 8.54
CA ILE A 240 36.60 -2.76 8.47
C ILE A 240 37.09 -4.05 7.79
N LEU A 241 37.71 -3.92 6.61
CA LEU A 241 38.17 -5.07 5.81
C LEU A 241 39.26 -5.87 6.53
N ASP A 242 40.13 -5.19 7.27
CA ASP A 242 41.21 -5.78 8.07
C ASP A 242 40.72 -6.44 9.38
N SER A 243 39.41 -6.36 9.68
CA SER A 243 38.80 -6.89 10.92
C SER A 243 37.87 -8.07 10.63
N PRO A 244 38.34 -9.34 10.78
CA PRO A 244 37.53 -10.53 10.52
C PRO A 244 36.23 -10.55 11.33
N ALA A 245 36.28 -10.12 12.60
CA ALA A 245 35.11 -10.09 13.48
C ALA A 245 34.01 -9.11 13.01
N VAL A 246 34.38 -7.99 12.37
CA VAL A 246 33.43 -7.04 11.77
C VAL A 246 32.89 -7.60 10.47
N MET A 247 33.77 -8.15 9.61
CA MET A 247 33.36 -8.75 8.35
C MET A 247 32.42 -9.93 8.54
N ASP A 248 32.62 -10.79 9.54
CA ASP A 248 31.71 -11.89 9.85
C ASP A 248 30.31 -11.40 10.29
N LYS A 249 30.23 -10.29 11.01
CA LYS A 249 28.94 -9.65 11.33
C LYS A 249 28.26 -9.09 10.08
N LEU A 250 29.00 -8.42 9.19
CA LEU A 250 28.46 -7.90 7.93
C LEU A 250 28.02 -9.03 6.97
N ARG A 251 28.83 -10.09 6.82
CA ARG A 251 28.52 -11.30 6.03
C ARG A 251 27.20 -11.93 6.43
N SER A 252 26.90 -11.97 7.74
CA SER A 252 25.65 -12.51 8.29
C SER A 252 24.38 -11.87 7.71
N GLY A 253 24.47 -10.62 7.20
CA GLY A 253 23.32 -9.88 6.68
C GLY A 253 22.31 -9.42 7.73
N THR A 254 22.59 -9.62 9.03
CA THR A 254 21.72 -9.23 10.16
C THR A 254 22.28 -8.09 11.01
N ALA A 255 23.37 -7.47 10.57
CA ALA A 255 24.03 -6.37 11.25
C ALA A 255 24.38 -5.25 10.25
N ALA A 256 24.36 -4.01 10.75
CA ALA A 256 24.93 -2.85 10.09
C ALA A 256 25.99 -2.25 11.04
N LEU A 257 27.08 -1.74 10.48
CA LEU A 257 28.11 -1.05 11.25
C LEU A 257 27.84 0.46 11.21
N VAL A 258 27.63 1.05 12.38
CA VAL A 258 27.37 2.49 12.52
C VAL A 258 28.70 3.25 12.55
N ILE A 259 28.81 4.28 11.72
CA ILE A 259 29.95 5.20 11.66
C ILE A 259 29.50 6.54 12.26
N PRO A 260 30.06 6.99 13.40
CA PRO A 260 29.64 8.21 14.06
C PRO A 260 30.04 9.45 13.26
N ALA A 261 29.08 10.36 13.06
CA ALA A 261 29.26 11.64 12.37
C ALA A 261 29.46 12.79 13.36
N PHE A 262 30.28 13.76 12.96
CA PHE A 262 30.67 14.91 13.78
C PHE A 262 30.71 16.17 12.92
N GLU A 263 30.38 17.32 13.48
CA GLU A 263 30.42 18.61 12.78
C GLU A 263 31.10 19.70 13.63
N TYR A 264 31.62 20.74 12.98
CA TYR A 264 31.95 22.00 13.65
C TYR A 264 30.66 22.83 13.80
N PRO A 265 30.21 23.17 15.03
CA PRO A 265 29.03 24.01 15.21
C PRO A 265 29.21 25.43 14.64
N VAL A 266 30.47 25.87 14.46
CA VAL A 266 30.84 27.16 13.87
C VAL A 266 31.40 26.93 12.47
N TYR A 267 30.70 27.42 11.44
CA TYR A 267 31.07 27.24 10.03
C TYR A 267 32.54 27.58 9.72
N GLN A 268 33.08 28.65 10.32
CA GLN A 268 34.45 29.11 10.07
C GLN A 268 35.52 28.08 10.47
N ASP A 269 35.26 27.28 11.51
CA ASP A 269 36.19 26.24 11.96
C ASP A 269 36.22 25.03 11.00
N GLY A 270 35.13 24.81 10.26
CA GLY A 270 34.96 23.72 9.30
C GLY A 270 35.30 24.02 7.84
N VAL A 271 35.75 25.23 7.50
CA VAL A 271 36.05 25.65 6.11
C VAL A 271 37.18 24.83 5.48
N ASP A 272 38.11 24.31 6.28
CA ASP A 272 39.25 23.50 5.84
C ASP A 272 39.13 22.06 6.36
N PRO A 273 38.59 21.11 5.56
CA PRO A 273 38.39 19.72 5.98
C PRO A 273 39.70 18.99 6.33
N SER A 274 40.86 19.51 5.91
CA SER A 274 42.15 18.89 6.23
C SER A 274 42.49 18.97 7.73
N ARG A 275 41.90 19.95 8.44
CA ARG A 275 42.03 20.17 9.89
C ARG A 275 41.15 19.26 10.74
N PHE A 276 40.21 18.55 10.13
CA PHE A 276 39.32 17.65 10.86
C PHE A 276 40.13 16.50 11.50
N PRO A 277 39.91 16.16 12.80
CA PRO A 277 40.61 15.09 13.50
C PRO A 277 40.56 13.74 12.77
N ARG A 278 41.69 13.03 12.79
CA ARG A 278 41.85 11.70 12.14
C ARG A 278 42.06 10.55 13.10
N SER A 279 42.05 10.81 14.41
CA SER A 279 42.16 9.80 15.47
C SER A 279 41.24 10.16 16.62
N LYS A 280 40.85 9.17 17.42
CA LYS A 280 40.01 9.39 18.60
C LYS A 280 40.73 10.27 19.63
N ALA A 281 42.03 10.07 19.79
CA ALA A 281 42.89 10.89 20.64
C ALA A 281 42.91 12.39 20.27
N SER A 282 42.80 12.73 18.98
CA SER A 282 42.75 14.13 18.52
C SER A 282 41.33 14.71 18.50
N LEU A 283 40.30 13.87 18.30
CA LEU A 283 38.90 14.25 18.35
C LEU A 283 38.41 14.55 19.77
N ALA A 284 38.76 13.68 20.73
CA ALA A 284 38.15 13.70 22.07
C ALA A 284 38.33 15.00 22.87
N PRO A 285 39.49 15.71 22.82
CA PRO A 285 39.62 17.04 23.42
C PRO A 285 38.66 18.06 22.81
N LEU A 286 38.55 18.11 21.47
CA LEU A 286 37.72 19.08 20.76
C LEU A 286 36.23 18.89 21.00
N VAL A 287 35.80 17.64 21.26
CA VAL A 287 34.42 17.34 21.67
C VAL A 287 34.16 17.82 23.11
N ARG A 288 35.09 17.58 24.04
CA ARG A 288 34.96 18.11 25.43
C ARG A 288 34.98 19.63 25.50
N ASP A 289 35.76 20.27 24.63
CA ASP A 289 35.86 21.73 24.52
C ASP A 289 34.67 22.36 23.74
N GLY A 290 33.73 21.55 23.26
CA GLY A 290 32.56 22.02 22.49
C GLY A 290 32.86 22.55 21.09
N LYS A 291 34.10 22.38 20.60
CA LYS A 291 34.52 22.82 19.25
C LYS A 291 34.02 21.91 18.14
N ILE A 292 33.85 20.63 18.44
CA ILE A 292 33.25 19.63 17.54
C ILE A 292 32.07 18.99 18.26
N GLY A 293 30.91 18.96 17.63
CA GLY A 293 29.69 18.37 18.16
C GLY A 293 29.32 17.07 17.47
N MET A 294 28.36 16.35 18.06
CA MET A 294 27.52 15.41 17.33
C MET A 294 26.85 16.13 16.16
N PHE A 295 26.83 15.50 14.99
CA PHE A 295 26.14 16.03 13.81
C PHE A 295 24.66 16.32 14.10
N HIS A 296 24.21 17.54 13.78
CA HIS A 296 22.84 18.01 13.93
C HIS A 296 22.28 17.89 15.36
N ALA A 297 23.13 18.12 16.37
CA ALA A 297 22.74 18.13 17.79
C ALA A 297 21.64 19.14 18.16
N SER A 298 21.36 20.13 17.30
CA SER A 298 20.31 21.13 17.48
C SER A 298 18.94 20.72 16.89
N TRP A 299 18.86 19.58 16.20
CA TRP A 299 17.64 19.13 15.52
C TRP A 299 16.71 18.40 16.50
N ALA A 300 15.42 18.34 16.17
CA ALA A 300 14.44 17.62 16.98
C ALA A 300 14.75 16.10 17.03
N PRO A 301 14.41 15.39 18.12
CA PRO A 301 14.69 13.97 18.28
C PRO A 301 14.23 13.09 17.11
N GLY A 302 15.20 12.48 16.43
CA GLY A 302 15.00 11.50 15.35
C GLY A 302 15.19 10.05 15.80
N HIS A 303 15.00 9.12 14.86
CA HIS A 303 15.43 7.73 15.01
C HIS A 303 16.95 7.63 14.82
N SER A 304 17.67 7.12 15.81
CA SER A 304 19.13 6.95 15.72
C SER A 304 19.62 5.59 16.22
N SER A 305 20.87 5.29 15.89
CA SER A 305 21.57 4.05 16.28
C SER A 305 23.03 4.29 16.64
N THR A 306 23.39 5.53 16.97
CA THR A 306 24.70 5.88 17.53
C THR A 306 24.55 6.17 19.02
N ASP A 307 25.49 5.70 19.83
CA ASP A 307 25.64 6.11 21.23
C ASP A 307 26.96 6.90 21.35
N TYR A 308 26.87 8.23 21.38
CA TYR A 308 28.05 9.10 21.35
C TYR A 308 28.82 9.08 22.68
N ASP A 309 28.13 8.92 23.81
CA ASP A 309 28.75 8.79 25.13
C ASP A 309 29.52 7.46 25.23
N ARG A 310 28.92 6.35 24.79
CA ARG A 310 29.60 5.06 24.68
C ARG A 310 30.74 5.11 23.68
N PHE A 311 30.57 5.79 22.54
CA PHE A 311 31.66 6.00 21.60
C PHE A 311 32.84 6.71 22.27
N MET A 312 32.60 7.82 22.97
CA MET A 312 33.65 8.60 23.63
C MET A 312 34.34 7.83 24.77
N ALA A 313 33.61 6.96 25.49
CA ALA A 313 34.13 6.16 26.59
C ALA A 313 34.90 4.89 26.16
N ALA A 314 34.60 4.32 24.99
CA ALA A 314 35.26 3.11 24.52
C ALA A 314 36.75 3.34 24.16
N PRO A 315 37.66 2.38 24.35
CA PRO A 315 38.95 2.32 23.67
C PRO A 315 38.94 2.65 22.17
N GLU A 316 40.09 3.06 21.64
CA GLU A 316 40.28 3.24 20.19
C GLU A 316 40.36 1.85 19.51
N GLY A 317 39.61 1.66 18.43
CA GLY A 317 39.47 0.37 17.75
C GLY A 317 38.43 -0.59 18.36
N GLU A 318 37.81 -0.29 19.51
CA GLU A 318 36.72 -1.13 20.04
C GLU A 318 35.47 -1.03 19.15
N VAL A 319 34.97 -2.19 18.71
CA VAL A 319 33.65 -2.33 18.08
C VAL A 319 32.70 -2.95 19.10
N TYR A 320 31.63 -2.22 19.42
CA TYR A 320 30.64 -2.60 20.42
C TYR A 320 29.23 -2.62 19.83
N GLN A 321 28.32 -3.36 20.47
CA GLN A 321 26.91 -3.33 20.12
C GLN A 321 26.26 -2.07 20.70
N VAL A 322 25.54 -1.31 19.89
CA VAL A 322 24.70 -0.20 20.37
C VAL A 322 23.43 -0.80 20.97
N THR A 323 23.21 -0.54 22.26
CA THR A 323 22.07 -1.06 23.05
C THR A 323 21.13 0.05 23.53
N GLY A 324 21.57 1.31 23.51
CA GLY A 324 20.78 2.48 23.90
C GLY A 324 20.20 3.20 22.68
N TYR A 325 19.06 3.88 22.89
CA TYR A 325 18.47 4.79 21.91
C TYR A 325 18.84 6.23 22.29
N GLN A 326 19.59 6.92 21.43
CA GLN A 326 19.86 8.35 21.57
C GLN A 326 19.11 9.15 20.51
N SER A 327 18.72 10.36 20.90
CA SER A 327 18.07 11.34 20.05
C SER A 327 19.10 12.03 19.16
N ALA A 328 19.30 11.53 17.95
CA ALA A 328 20.21 12.13 16.96
C ALA A 328 19.70 11.92 15.53
N TYR A 329 20.16 12.77 14.61
CA TYR A 329 19.75 12.75 13.21
C TYR A 329 20.70 11.87 12.38
N GLU A 330 20.14 10.95 11.58
CA GLU A 330 20.81 10.10 10.56
C GLU A 330 22.15 9.42 10.94
N PRO A 331 22.14 8.12 11.34
CA PRO A 331 23.37 7.35 11.47
C PRO A 331 23.88 6.89 10.09
N TYR A 332 25.12 7.24 9.76
CA TYR A 332 25.82 6.65 8.62
C TYR A 332 26.18 5.20 8.91
N VAL A 333 25.92 4.32 7.95
CA VAL A 333 26.04 2.87 8.15
C VAL A 333 26.70 2.18 6.97
N VAL A 334 27.53 1.17 7.28
CA VAL A 334 27.96 0.14 6.33
C VAL A 334 27.05 -1.07 6.48
N LEU A 335 26.44 -1.52 5.39
CA LEU A 335 25.47 -2.61 5.37
C LEU A 335 25.55 -3.43 4.08
N LYS A 336 24.93 -4.63 4.08
CA LYS A 336 24.91 -5.53 2.92
C LYS A 336 23.95 -5.02 1.83
N ARG A 337 24.45 -4.78 0.61
CA ARG A 337 23.71 -4.21 -0.54
C ARG A 337 22.35 -4.87 -0.75
N ASP A 338 22.32 -6.21 -0.76
CA ASP A 338 21.13 -7.02 -1.04
C ASP A 338 20.39 -7.51 0.22
N GLY A 339 20.78 -7.04 1.41
CA GLY A 339 20.14 -7.40 2.67
C GLY A 339 18.87 -6.59 2.95
N PRO A 340 17.97 -7.07 3.84
CA PRO A 340 17.06 -6.16 4.51
C PRO A 340 17.92 -5.15 5.29
N PRO A 341 17.88 -3.86 4.97
CA PRO A 341 18.62 -2.89 5.75
C PRO A 341 17.96 -2.78 7.14
N TRP A 342 18.78 -2.48 8.15
CA TRP A 342 18.34 -2.32 9.54
C TRP A 342 17.21 -1.29 9.71
N CYS A 343 17.10 -0.33 8.77
CA CYS A 343 15.92 0.47 8.44
C CYS A 343 15.79 0.54 6.90
N ASP A 344 14.57 0.59 6.33
CA ASP A 344 14.36 0.50 4.87
C ASP A 344 15.29 1.39 4.02
N GLU A 345 15.59 0.97 2.79
CA GLU A 345 16.34 1.75 1.81
C GLU A 345 15.70 3.10 1.49
N ARG A 346 14.39 3.24 1.72
CA ARG A 346 13.64 4.49 1.63
C ARG A 346 13.94 5.49 2.76
N PHE A 347 14.62 5.09 3.84
CA PHE A 347 14.97 5.93 5.02
C PHE A 347 16.46 6.21 5.18
N ILE A 348 17.33 5.70 4.29
CA ILE A 348 18.76 5.92 4.40
C ILE A 348 19.14 7.20 3.65
N GLY A 349 19.37 8.27 4.41
CA GLY A 349 19.68 9.60 3.92
C GLY A 349 18.44 10.47 3.70
N TYR A 350 18.44 11.68 4.25
CA TYR A 350 17.34 12.64 4.29
C TYR A 350 16.07 12.16 5.01
N GLY A 351 16.01 12.50 6.30
CA GLY A 351 15.05 12.07 7.30
C GLY A 351 13.58 12.17 6.93
N GLY A 352 12.82 11.22 7.48
CA GLY A 352 11.36 11.26 7.47
C GLY A 352 10.84 12.45 8.26
N GLU A 353 10.26 13.44 7.56
CA GLU A 353 9.60 14.60 8.18
C GLU A 353 8.32 14.19 8.97
N GLN A 354 8.49 13.73 10.21
CA GLN A 354 7.43 13.77 11.21
C GLN A 354 7.43 15.10 11.95
N GLY A 355 6.68 16.06 11.40
CA GLY A 355 5.91 17.05 12.14
C GLY A 355 6.62 17.92 13.19
N SER A 356 7.25 19.01 12.74
CA SER A 356 7.27 20.27 13.50
C SER A 356 7.56 21.47 12.58
N VAL A 357 7.16 22.67 13.02
CA VAL A 357 7.36 23.93 12.30
C VAL A 357 8.61 24.61 12.83
N SER A 358 9.56 24.98 11.96
CA SER A 358 10.65 25.90 12.27
C SER A 358 11.12 26.67 11.02
N VAL A 359 11.90 27.74 11.21
CA VAL A 359 11.97 28.91 10.31
C VAL A 359 13.41 29.23 9.87
N ARG A 360 13.63 29.29 8.55
CA ARG A 360 14.79 29.88 7.81
C ARG A 360 16.17 29.26 8.08
N ASP A 361 17.10 29.17 7.13
CA ASP A 361 17.10 29.41 5.67
C ASP A 361 18.26 28.53 5.07
N ASN A 362 18.58 28.42 3.78
CA ASN A 362 18.31 29.30 2.63
C ASN A 362 18.17 28.48 1.32
N HIS A 363 16.94 28.15 0.92
CA HIS A 363 16.62 27.70 -0.45
C HIS A 363 15.18 28.09 -0.80
N LEU A 364 14.98 28.76 -1.94
CA LEU A 364 13.66 29.05 -2.52
C LEU A 364 13.03 27.77 -3.09
N TYR A 365 12.51 26.92 -2.22
CA TYR A 365 11.84 25.67 -2.57
C TYR A 365 10.32 25.78 -2.49
N GLU A 366 9.65 25.39 -3.58
CA GLU A 366 8.19 25.41 -3.69
C GLU A 366 7.53 24.50 -2.62
N GLU A 367 6.60 25.07 -1.84
CA GLU A 367 5.91 24.40 -0.72
C GLU A 367 4.92 23.32 -1.20
N THR A 368 4.43 23.45 -2.44
CA THR A 368 3.63 22.46 -3.17
C THR A 368 4.36 21.13 -3.34
N ALA A 369 5.66 21.16 -3.64
CA ALA A 369 6.49 19.97 -3.77
C ALA A 369 6.66 19.25 -2.41
N ARG A 370 6.98 19.99 -1.34
CA ARG A 370 7.07 19.44 0.04
C ARG A 370 5.78 18.74 0.47
N ARG A 371 4.62 19.36 0.24
CA ARG A 371 3.31 18.76 0.57
C ARG A 371 3.04 17.47 -0.21
N THR A 372 3.52 17.39 -1.45
CA THR A 372 3.36 16.20 -2.31
C THR A 372 4.26 15.06 -1.83
N GLU A 373 5.53 15.35 -1.56
CA GLU A 373 6.52 14.42 -1.03
C GLU A 373 6.08 13.83 0.33
N ARG A 374 5.66 14.69 1.29
CA ARG A 374 5.08 14.26 2.57
C ARG A 374 3.87 13.33 2.41
N LYS A 375 3.05 13.53 1.36
CA LYS A 375 1.85 12.71 1.11
C LYS A 375 2.21 11.31 0.59
N TYR A 376 3.15 11.21 -0.36
CA TYR A 376 3.60 9.91 -0.87
C TYR A 376 4.43 9.16 0.18
N ASN A 377 5.37 9.84 0.85
CA ASN A 377 6.19 9.24 1.90
C ASN A 377 5.34 8.66 3.05
N ARG A 378 4.22 9.28 3.43
CA ARG A 378 3.29 8.72 4.44
C ARG A 378 2.64 7.40 4.03
N ARG A 379 2.25 7.24 2.76
CA ARG A 379 1.66 6.00 2.24
C ARG A 379 2.70 4.88 2.24
N ILE A 380 3.86 5.18 1.67
CA ILE A 380 5.05 4.34 1.62
C ILE A 380 5.48 3.89 3.04
N TYR A 381 5.37 4.76 4.04
CA TYR A 381 5.66 4.48 5.45
C TYR A 381 4.70 3.47 6.10
N SER A 382 3.44 3.40 5.65
CA SER A 382 2.48 2.39 6.15
C SER A 382 2.79 1.02 5.54
N GLU A 383 2.90 0.97 4.21
CA GLU A 383 3.16 -0.25 3.44
C GLU A 383 4.52 -0.88 3.85
N PHE A 384 5.53 -0.07 4.16
CA PHE A 384 6.81 -0.55 4.71
C PHE A 384 6.68 -1.24 6.07
N LYS A 385 5.93 -0.66 7.01
CA LYS A 385 5.81 -1.21 8.38
C LYS A 385 5.30 -2.65 8.34
N GLU A 386 4.29 -2.89 7.51
CA GLU A 386 3.68 -4.20 7.29
C GLU A 386 4.71 -5.19 6.77
N GLU A 387 5.36 -4.88 5.65
CA GLU A 387 6.37 -5.75 5.03
C GLU A 387 7.51 -6.10 6.00
N ALA A 388 8.06 -5.09 6.68
CA ALA A 388 9.16 -5.26 7.64
C ALA A 388 8.76 -6.15 8.83
N CYS A 389 7.57 -5.94 9.39
CA CYS A 389 7.10 -6.72 10.52
C CYS A 389 6.88 -8.20 10.14
N VAL A 390 6.27 -8.51 8.98
CA VAL A 390 6.17 -9.91 8.51
C VAL A 390 7.55 -10.53 8.32
N ARG A 391 8.45 -9.79 7.66
CA ARG A 391 9.78 -10.28 7.31
C ARG A 391 10.63 -10.58 8.55
N TYR A 392 10.59 -9.72 9.56
CA TYR A 392 11.33 -9.93 10.81
C TYR A 392 10.73 -11.03 11.69
N LEU A 393 9.39 -11.14 11.76
CA LEU A 393 8.72 -12.24 12.48
C LEU A 393 9.03 -13.60 11.85
N ARG A 394 9.04 -13.68 10.51
CA ARG A 394 9.43 -14.91 9.78
C ARG A 394 10.92 -15.24 9.91
N MET A 395 11.80 -14.24 9.96
CA MET A 395 13.26 -14.46 9.95
C MET A 395 13.83 -14.84 11.32
N TYR A 396 13.29 -14.31 12.42
CA TYR A 396 13.76 -14.62 13.77
C TYR A 396 12.87 -15.63 14.53
N GLY A 397 11.69 -15.96 14.01
CA GLY A 397 10.69 -16.78 14.71
C GLY A 397 10.06 -16.06 15.90
N GLU A 398 8.84 -16.42 16.29
CA GLU A 398 8.12 -15.69 17.34
C GLU A 398 8.74 -15.82 18.75
N GLU A 399 9.51 -16.88 18.98
CA GLU A 399 10.03 -17.24 20.31
C GLU A 399 11.46 -16.74 20.59
N GLU A 400 12.20 -16.23 19.59
CA GLU A 400 13.48 -15.56 19.86
C GLU A 400 13.28 -14.16 20.45
N GLU A 401 14.29 -13.66 21.17
CA GLU A 401 14.28 -12.30 21.71
C GLU A 401 14.07 -11.24 20.62
N ARG A 402 14.69 -11.44 19.44
CA ARG A 402 14.53 -10.56 18.28
C ARG A 402 13.11 -10.59 17.70
N GLY A 403 12.48 -11.76 17.65
CA GLY A 403 11.08 -11.92 17.25
C GLY A 403 10.10 -11.27 18.22
N ARG A 404 10.30 -11.46 19.54
CA ARG A 404 9.52 -10.78 20.58
C ARG A 404 9.65 -9.25 20.50
N ASN A 405 10.85 -8.74 20.26
CA ASN A 405 11.08 -7.30 20.09
C ASN A 405 10.40 -6.77 18.83
N ALA A 406 10.49 -7.49 17.69
CA ALA A 406 9.76 -7.16 16.47
C ALA A 406 8.24 -7.09 16.72
N ARG A 407 7.64 -8.12 17.32
CA ARG A 407 6.20 -8.20 17.66
C ARG A 407 5.74 -7.03 18.55
N LYS A 408 6.52 -6.71 19.59
CA LYS A 408 6.23 -5.61 20.52
C LYS A 408 6.19 -4.26 19.81
N GLU A 409 7.07 -4.06 18.83
CA GLU A 409 7.12 -2.83 18.05
C GLU A 409 6.05 -2.80 16.94
N SER A 410 5.72 -3.94 16.30
CA SER A 410 4.55 -4.07 15.40
C SER A 410 3.25 -3.64 16.10
N THR A 411 3.08 -4.06 17.36
CA THR A 411 1.90 -3.73 18.18
C THR A 411 1.84 -2.24 18.52
N ARG A 412 2.98 -1.59 18.79
CA ARG A 412 3.07 -0.15 19.07
C ARG A 412 2.84 0.72 17.84
N LEU A 413 3.30 0.26 16.67
CA LEU A 413 3.28 1.05 15.44
C LEU A 413 1.95 0.99 14.67
N ALA A 414 0.93 0.34 15.25
CA ALA A 414 -0.39 0.07 14.66
C ALA A 414 -0.29 -0.60 13.27
N CYS A 415 0.57 -1.61 13.18
CA CYS A 415 0.91 -2.31 11.94
C CYS A 415 -0.25 -3.23 11.48
N PRO A 416 -0.91 -3.01 10.31
CA PRO A 416 -2.08 -3.77 9.83
C PRO A 416 -1.87 -5.25 9.44
N LEU A 417 -0.94 -5.96 10.09
CA LEU A 417 -0.68 -7.38 9.79
C LEU A 417 -1.71 -8.36 10.35
N HIS A 418 -2.63 -7.85 11.16
CA HIS A 418 -3.95 -8.45 11.29
C HIS A 418 -4.94 -7.50 10.63
N GLY A 419 -5.92 -8.04 9.90
CA GLY A 419 -7.03 -7.32 9.29
C GLY A 419 -8.03 -6.74 10.30
N SER A 420 -7.54 -6.31 11.45
CA SER A 420 -8.26 -5.61 12.51
C SER A 420 -7.46 -4.35 12.85
N LEU A 421 -7.90 -3.21 12.32
CA LEU A 421 -7.68 -1.95 13.01
C LEU A 421 -8.23 -2.12 14.44
N TYR A 422 -7.49 -1.60 15.42
CA TYR A 422 -7.66 -1.84 16.86
C TYR A 422 -7.18 -3.23 17.33
N PRO A 423 -6.30 -3.30 18.36
CA PRO A 423 -6.06 -4.54 19.07
C PRO A 423 -7.35 -4.96 19.77
N HIS A 424 -7.81 -6.19 19.52
CA HIS A 424 -9.09 -6.74 19.99
C HIS A 424 -9.25 -6.57 21.51
N ARG A 425 -9.92 -5.49 21.90
CA ARG A 425 -10.61 -5.34 23.18
C ARG A 425 -12.08 -5.47 22.85
N ASP A 426 -12.70 -6.53 23.34
CA ASP A 426 -14.13 -6.73 23.17
C ASP A 426 -14.89 -5.52 23.72
N ILE A 427 -15.79 -4.94 22.91
CA ILE A 427 -16.53 -3.68 23.15
C ILE A 427 -15.61 -2.44 23.15
N VAL A 428 -15.58 -1.73 22.02
CA VAL A 428 -14.70 -0.57 21.78
C VAL A 428 -15.41 0.76 22.03
N TRP A 429 -16.70 0.86 21.71
CA TRP A 429 -17.45 2.11 21.62
C TRP A 429 -18.38 2.35 22.83
N ALA A 430 -18.67 1.29 23.59
CA ALA A 430 -19.54 1.24 24.76
C ALA A 430 -18.83 0.69 26.01
N ALA A 431 -17.50 0.83 26.10
CA ALA A 431 -16.70 0.27 27.20
C ALA A 431 -17.08 0.82 28.59
N ASP A 432 -17.55 2.08 28.68
CA ASP A 432 -18.07 2.65 29.92
C ASP A 432 -19.53 2.23 30.21
N ASP A 433 -20.29 1.86 29.17
CA ASP A 433 -21.61 1.25 29.32
C ASP A 433 -21.50 -0.16 29.94
N VAL A 434 -20.41 -0.92 29.72
CA VAL A 434 -20.15 -2.19 30.43
C VAL A 434 -20.04 -1.96 31.96
N LYS A 435 -19.26 -0.97 32.36
CA LYS A 435 -19.02 -0.62 33.78
C LYS A 435 -20.28 -0.11 34.48
N THR A 436 -21.17 0.54 33.75
CA THR A 436 -22.37 1.16 34.31
C THR A 436 -23.61 0.26 34.22
N LEU A 437 -23.70 -0.63 33.22
CA LEU A 437 -24.85 -1.51 33.01
C LEU A 437 -24.65 -2.94 33.55
N LEU A 438 -23.42 -3.49 33.53
CA LEU A 438 -23.18 -4.92 33.81
C LEU A 438 -22.35 -5.17 35.07
N GLU A 439 -21.23 -4.48 35.27
CA GLU A 439 -20.37 -4.68 36.45
C GLU A 439 -21.09 -4.52 37.81
N PRO A 440 -22.10 -3.63 37.99
CA PRO A 440 -22.80 -3.49 39.28
C PRO A 440 -23.75 -4.66 39.61
N ILE A 441 -24.06 -5.51 38.63
CA ILE A 441 -25.08 -6.58 38.72
C ILE A 441 -24.55 -7.98 38.35
N SER A 442 -23.34 -8.07 37.80
CA SER A 442 -22.76 -9.31 37.28
C SER A 442 -21.23 -9.26 37.23
N GLN A 443 -20.59 -10.42 37.35
CA GLN A 443 -19.18 -10.54 37.04
C GLN A 443 -18.99 -10.60 35.51
N VAL A 444 -18.33 -9.60 34.94
CA VAL A 444 -17.99 -9.56 33.51
C VAL A 444 -16.70 -10.37 33.29
N ILE A 445 -16.73 -11.29 32.32
CA ILE A 445 -15.59 -12.13 31.94
C ILE A 445 -15.30 -11.93 30.45
N THR A 446 -14.11 -11.42 30.13
CA THR A 446 -13.61 -11.29 28.74
C THR A 446 -13.07 -12.62 28.23
N TYR A 447 -13.31 -12.95 26.95
CA TYR A 447 -12.81 -14.19 26.35
C TYR A 447 -11.47 -13.99 25.62
N ASP A 448 -10.50 -14.82 25.98
CA ASP A 448 -9.10 -14.74 25.55
C ASP A 448 -8.64 -16.04 24.86
N ASP A 449 -9.52 -17.02 24.68
CA ASP A 449 -9.22 -18.27 24.00
C ASP A 449 -8.75 -18.03 22.56
N ASN A 450 -7.73 -18.78 22.15
CA ASN A 450 -7.12 -18.67 20.83
C ASN A 450 -7.64 -19.74 19.86
N SER A 451 -8.56 -20.60 20.32
CA SER A 451 -9.23 -21.58 19.48
C SER A 451 -10.59 -21.99 20.02
N ARG A 452 -11.45 -22.47 19.11
CA ARG A 452 -12.72 -23.13 19.42
C ARG A 452 -12.59 -24.30 20.40
N ALA A 453 -11.51 -25.08 20.30
CA ALA A 453 -11.29 -26.25 21.17
C ALA A 453 -10.94 -25.84 22.61
N GLU A 454 -10.18 -24.75 22.77
CA GLU A 454 -9.86 -24.14 24.07
C GLU A 454 -11.11 -23.53 24.70
N PHE A 455 -11.87 -22.74 23.94
CA PHE A 455 -13.15 -22.17 24.35
C PHE A 455 -14.13 -23.25 24.86
N LEU A 456 -14.33 -24.32 24.07
CA LEU A 456 -15.19 -25.45 24.45
C LEU A 456 -14.68 -26.22 25.67
N LYS A 457 -13.37 -26.27 25.91
CA LYS A 457 -12.79 -26.83 27.16
C LYS A 457 -13.12 -25.93 28.35
N ASN A 458 -13.05 -24.62 28.17
CA ASN A 458 -13.34 -23.62 29.20
C ASN A 458 -14.84 -23.43 29.50
N CYS A 459 -15.74 -23.88 28.61
CA CYS A 459 -17.18 -24.01 28.86
C CYS A 459 -17.61 -25.23 29.69
N LYS A 460 -16.70 -26.19 29.97
CA LYS A 460 -17.04 -27.38 30.78
C LYS A 460 -17.23 -27.02 32.26
N PRO A 461 -17.94 -27.84 33.06
CA PRO A 461 -18.06 -27.65 34.50
C PRO A 461 -16.68 -27.51 35.18
N GLY A 462 -16.54 -26.50 36.04
CA GLY A 462 -15.26 -26.10 36.64
C GLY A 462 -14.29 -25.34 35.71
N GLY A 463 -14.69 -25.03 34.47
CA GLY A 463 -13.93 -24.22 33.53
C GLY A 463 -14.12 -22.71 33.71
N LYS A 464 -13.36 -21.89 32.97
CA LYS A 464 -13.37 -20.41 33.06
C LYS A 464 -14.77 -19.79 32.87
N TYR A 465 -15.65 -20.43 32.10
CA TYR A 465 -16.99 -19.93 31.77
C TYR A 465 -18.12 -20.64 32.53
N ASP A 466 -17.80 -21.49 33.51
CA ASP A 466 -18.84 -22.09 34.34
C ASP A 466 -19.62 -21.01 35.11
N GLY A 467 -20.94 -21.20 35.25
CA GLY A 467 -21.84 -20.21 35.85
C GLY A 467 -22.20 -19.00 34.97
N VAL A 468 -21.62 -18.80 33.78
CA VAL A 468 -22.00 -17.70 32.87
C VAL A 468 -23.48 -17.83 32.47
N VAL A 469 -24.27 -16.78 32.69
CA VAL A 469 -25.72 -16.74 32.41
C VAL A 469 -26.09 -16.07 31.09
N GLY A 470 -25.22 -15.21 30.55
CA GLY A 470 -25.45 -14.49 29.31
C GLY A 470 -24.14 -14.07 28.62
N ILE A 471 -24.17 -13.98 27.30
CA ILE A 471 -23.00 -13.66 26.44
C ILE A 471 -23.32 -12.46 25.54
N PHE A 472 -22.37 -11.55 25.40
CA PHE A 472 -22.31 -10.56 24.32
C PHE A 472 -21.43 -11.10 23.18
N ARG A 473 -21.82 -10.92 21.90
CA ARG A 473 -20.96 -11.24 20.74
C ARG A 473 -21.25 -10.43 19.47
N ASP A 474 -20.21 -10.01 18.76
CA ASP A 474 -20.27 -9.42 17.41
C ASP A 474 -19.89 -10.44 16.31
N ASN A 475 -19.88 -10.04 15.04
CA ASN A 475 -19.58 -10.93 13.90
C ASN A 475 -18.11 -11.36 13.78
N THR A 476 -17.17 -10.57 14.31
CA THR A 476 -15.73 -10.88 14.28
C THR A 476 -15.34 -11.91 15.34
N SER A 477 -16.17 -12.13 16.37
CA SER A 477 -15.94 -13.23 17.33
C SER A 477 -15.89 -14.61 16.66
N ALA A 478 -16.54 -14.77 15.50
CA ALA A 478 -16.50 -16.00 14.73
C ALA A 478 -15.10 -16.32 14.16
N ASP A 479 -14.24 -15.32 13.97
CA ASP A 479 -12.90 -15.50 13.39
C ASP A 479 -11.96 -16.27 14.33
N ARG A 480 -12.24 -16.27 15.64
CA ARG A 480 -11.44 -16.94 16.68
C ARG A 480 -11.98 -18.32 17.08
N ILE A 481 -13.30 -18.44 17.27
CA ILE A 481 -13.95 -19.66 17.81
C ILE A 481 -14.91 -20.34 16.83
N GLY A 482 -14.98 -19.84 15.59
CA GLY A 482 -15.95 -20.27 14.58
C GLY A 482 -17.35 -19.72 14.85
N ILE A 483 -18.25 -19.98 13.90
CA ILE A 483 -19.67 -19.64 14.03
C ILE A 483 -20.32 -20.38 15.21
N PHE A 484 -21.41 -19.81 15.73
CA PHE A 484 -22.23 -20.36 16.82
C PHE A 484 -23.20 -21.42 16.27
N ASP A 485 -22.64 -22.42 15.57
CA ASP A 485 -23.38 -23.59 15.11
C ASP A 485 -23.84 -24.50 16.27
N LYS A 486 -24.59 -25.56 15.94
CA LYS A 486 -25.07 -26.54 16.91
C LYS A 486 -23.97 -27.11 17.84
N GLN A 487 -22.76 -27.39 17.36
CA GLN A 487 -21.69 -27.96 18.19
C GLN A 487 -21.21 -26.95 19.24
N LEU A 488 -21.04 -25.68 18.86
CA LEU A 488 -20.67 -24.64 19.82
C LEU A 488 -21.80 -24.40 20.83
N ILE A 489 -23.04 -24.35 20.32
CA ILE A 489 -24.25 -24.16 21.14
C ILE A 489 -24.41 -25.31 22.15
N ASP A 490 -24.32 -26.57 21.71
CA ASP A 490 -24.34 -27.76 22.56
C ASP A 490 -23.22 -27.73 23.62
N GLY A 491 -22.08 -27.12 23.30
CA GLY A 491 -20.91 -26.99 24.18
C GLY A 491 -20.99 -25.91 25.27
N PHE A 492 -21.89 -24.93 25.17
CA PHE A 492 -22.02 -23.87 26.19
C PHE A 492 -22.39 -24.39 27.60
N PRO A 493 -22.05 -23.65 28.66
CA PRO A 493 -22.46 -23.99 30.04
C PRO A 493 -23.98 -24.12 30.18
N ALA A 494 -24.45 -25.00 31.07
CA ALA A 494 -25.89 -25.19 31.32
C ALA A 494 -26.57 -23.96 31.97
N SER A 495 -25.77 -23.09 32.60
CA SER A 495 -26.18 -21.80 33.16
C SER A 495 -26.55 -20.77 32.09
N LEU A 496 -26.05 -20.89 30.86
CA LEU A 496 -26.29 -19.91 29.80
C LEU A 496 -27.78 -19.88 29.42
N LYS A 497 -28.35 -18.67 29.32
CA LYS A 497 -29.76 -18.42 28.94
C LYS A 497 -29.93 -17.32 27.90
N TRP A 498 -28.93 -16.48 27.66
CA TRP A 498 -29.03 -15.36 26.72
C TRP A 498 -27.77 -15.17 25.85
N ILE A 499 -27.97 -14.94 24.55
CA ILE A 499 -26.94 -14.47 23.63
C ILE A 499 -27.41 -13.13 23.06
N ALA A 500 -26.75 -12.05 23.48
CA ALA A 500 -26.94 -10.71 22.96
C ALA A 500 -25.98 -10.49 21.78
N HIS A 501 -26.50 -10.60 20.57
CA HIS A 501 -25.73 -10.37 19.36
C HIS A 501 -25.66 -8.88 19.00
N ASN A 502 -24.43 -8.36 18.93
CA ASN A 502 -24.08 -7.09 18.33
C ASN A 502 -24.08 -7.20 16.79
N GLY A 503 -25.25 -7.03 16.18
CA GLY A 503 -25.45 -7.06 14.73
C GLY A 503 -26.91 -7.29 14.35
N ALA A 504 -27.29 -6.92 13.12
CA ALA A 504 -28.67 -7.10 12.63
C ALA A 504 -28.93 -8.49 12.06
N GLY A 505 -28.01 -9.01 11.22
CA GLY A 505 -28.07 -10.36 10.66
C GLY A 505 -27.29 -11.36 11.51
N TYR A 506 -27.97 -12.43 11.95
CA TYR A 506 -27.50 -13.44 12.91
C TYR A 506 -27.30 -14.82 12.27
N ASP A 507 -27.02 -14.87 10.97
CA ASP A 507 -26.80 -16.08 10.17
C ASP A 507 -25.60 -16.94 10.62
N GLN A 508 -24.70 -16.37 11.46
CA GLN A 508 -23.64 -17.08 12.16
C GLN A 508 -24.10 -17.79 13.45
N ILE A 509 -25.38 -17.76 13.83
CA ILE A 509 -25.93 -18.45 15.01
C ILE A 509 -26.96 -19.50 14.57
N ASP A 510 -26.81 -20.74 15.03
CA ASP A 510 -27.89 -21.73 14.99
C ASP A 510 -28.95 -21.40 16.05
N VAL A 511 -29.88 -20.52 15.67
CA VAL A 511 -30.98 -20.05 16.52
C VAL A 511 -31.90 -21.20 16.94
N HIS A 512 -32.02 -22.26 16.13
CA HIS A 512 -32.83 -23.43 16.46
C HIS A 512 -32.17 -24.31 17.52
N ALA A 513 -30.85 -24.54 17.42
CA ALA A 513 -30.08 -25.19 18.48
C ALA A 513 -30.12 -24.36 19.78
N ALA A 514 -30.00 -23.03 19.69
CA ALA A 514 -30.11 -22.14 20.85
C ALA A 514 -31.47 -22.31 21.55
N LYS A 515 -32.58 -22.26 20.79
CA LYS A 515 -33.95 -22.43 21.29
C LYS A 515 -34.12 -23.82 21.94
N ALA A 516 -33.62 -24.88 21.30
CA ALA A 516 -33.66 -26.24 21.81
C ALA A 516 -32.88 -26.43 23.13
N LYS A 517 -31.82 -25.65 23.35
CA LYS A 517 -31.05 -25.63 24.61
C LYS A 517 -31.61 -24.66 25.67
N GLY A 518 -32.69 -23.94 25.36
CA GLY A 518 -33.27 -22.94 26.27
C GLY A 518 -32.42 -21.66 26.39
N ILE A 519 -31.68 -21.32 25.34
CA ILE A 519 -30.89 -20.08 25.21
C ILE A 519 -31.65 -19.14 24.28
N THR A 520 -32.03 -17.96 24.77
CA THR A 520 -32.67 -16.91 23.97
C THR A 520 -31.60 -16.12 23.20
N VAL A 521 -31.91 -15.70 21.97
CA VAL A 521 -31.02 -14.89 21.13
C VAL A 521 -31.70 -13.54 20.83
N SER A 522 -30.99 -12.45 21.04
CA SER A 522 -31.40 -11.10 20.63
C SER A 522 -30.37 -10.46 19.70
N ASN A 523 -30.81 -9.53 18.84
CA ASN A 523 -29.97 -8.84 17.87
C ASN A 523 -30.08 -7.29 18.04
N THR A 524 -29.56 -6.50 17.09
CA THR A 524 -29.59 -5.00 17.16
C THR A 524 -30.38 -4.32 16.02
N PRO A 525 -31.68 -4.66 15.83
CA PRO A 525 -32.50 -4.07 14.76
C PRO A 525 -32.69 -2.56 15.00
N GLY A 526 -32.75 -1.74 13.95
CA GLY A 526 -32.89 -0.29 14.10
C GLY A 526 -31.60 0.45 14.50
N ALA A 527 -30.58 -0.25 15.02
CA ALA A 527 -29.27 0.38 15.27
C ALA A 527 -28.47 0.59 13.97
N VAL A 528 -28.66 -0.31 12.99
CA VAL A 528 -27.93 -0.35 11.72
C VAL A 528 -28.58 0.46 10.59
N ASP A 529 -29.87 0.80 10.74
CA ASP A 529 -30.75 1.15 9.62
C ASP A 529 -30.26 2.36 8.81
N ASP A 530 -29.87 3.45 9.48
CA ASP A 530 -29.30 4.64 8.83
C ASP A 530 -28.02 4.34 8.06
N ALA A 531 -27.08 3.61 8.66
CA ALA A 531 -25.76 3.38 8.08
C ALA A 531 -25.84 2.45 6.87
N SER A 532 -26.52 1.31 7.01
CA SER A 532 -26.67 0.33 5.92
C SER A 532 -27.49 0.90 4.76
N ALA A 533 -28.48 1.75 5.03
CA ALA A 533 -29.21 2.48 3.98
C ALA A 533 -28.36 3.56 3.31
N THR A 534 -27.50 4.26 4.07
CA THR A 534 -26.55 5.25 3.51
C THR A 534 -25.51 4.58 2.63
N THR A 535 -24.98 3.43 3.02
CA THR A 535 -24.07 2.62 2.19
C THR A 535 -24.76 2.10 0.93
N ALA A 536 -26.01 1.63 1.02
CA ALA A 536 -26.78 1.24 -0.15
C ALA A 536 -27.04 2.42 -1.11
N LEU A 537 -27.33 3.61 -0.58
CA LEU A 537 -27.46 4.84 -1.38
C LEU A 537 -26.13 5.22 -2.06
N TYR A 538 -25.00 5.16 -1.36
CA TYR A 538 -23.68 5.40 -1.94
C TYR A 538 -23.40 4.42 -3.09
N LEU A 539 -23.65 3.12 -2.88
CA LEU A 539 -23.46 2.07 -3.87
C LEU A 539 -24.35 2.28 -5.10
N LEU A 540 -25.63 2.61 -4.90
CA LEU A 540 -26.58 2.97 -5.96
C LEU A 540 -26.06 4.14 -6.79
N ILE A 541 -25.73 5.26 -6.14
CA ILE A 541 -25.22 6.47 -6.81
C ILE A 541 -23.93 6.13 -7.57
N SER A 542 -22.97 5.47 -6.91
CA SER A 542 -21.66 5.20 -7.48
C SER A 542 -21.70 4.24 -8.67
N ALA A 543 -22.57 3.22 -8.62
CA ALA A 543 -22.81 2.29 -9.72
C ALA A 543 -23.48 2.98 -10.92
N VAL A 544 -24.57 3.71 -10.71
CA VAL A 544 -25.30 4.42 -11.79
C VAL A 544 -24.48 5.58 -12.39
N ARG A 545 -23.62 6.22 -11.59
CA ARG A 545 -22.79 7.37 -11.98
C ARG A 545 -21.35 7.06 -12.35
N GLN A 546 -20.91 5.80 -12.18
CA GLN A 546 -19.53 5.37 -12.43
C GLN A 546 -18.49 6.14 -11.59
N TYR A 547 -18.84 6.47 -10.34
CA TYR A 547 -17.96 7.28 -9.47
C TYR A 547 -16.76 6.47 -8.95
N SER A 548 -16.94 5.19 -8.60
CA SER A 548 -15.81 4.31 -8.22
C SER A 548 -14.72 4.25 -9.31
N LEU A 549 -15.11 4.12 -10.58
CA LEU A 549 -14.22 4.20 -11.73
C LEU A 549 -13.56 5.58 -11.87
N SER A 550 -14.36 6.64 -11.72
CA SER A 550 -13.87 8.03 -11.84
C SER A 550 -12.82 8.36 -10.77
N GLU A 551 -13.01 7.86 -9.56
CA GLU A 551 -12.06 8.03 -8.45
C GLU A 551 -10.76 7.25 -8.69
N ARG A 552 -10.84 5.97 -9.09
CA ARG A 552 -9.66 5.17 -9.50
C ARG A 552 -8.87 5.89 -10.59
N THR A 553 -9.56 6.32 -11.64
CA THR A 553 -8.95 7.05 -12.78
C THR A 553 -8.20 8.31 -12.32
N LEU A 554 -8.79 9.11 -11.42
CA LEU A 554 -8.16 10.30 -10.88
C LEU A 554 -6.94 9.97 -10.01
N ARG A 555 -7.01 8.90 -9.20
CA ARG A 555 -5.90 8.42 -8.37
C ARG A 555 -4.72 7.87 -9.17
N GLU A 556 -4.97 7.37 -10.39
CA GLU A 556 -3.95 7.02 -11.39
C GLU A 556 -3.32 8.24 -12.09
N GLY A 557 -3.66 9.47 -11.70
CA GLY A 557 -3.18 10.70 -12.33
C GLY A 557 -3.81 11.01 -13.69
N LYS A 558 -4.83 10.25 -14.10
CA LYS A 558 -5.56 10.43 -15.35
C LYS A 558 -6.76 11.36 -15.13
N TRP A 559 -7.17 12.06 -16.19
CA TRP A 559 -8.43 12.83 -16.19
C TRP A 559 -9.56 12.04 -16.85
N LYS A 560 -10.75 12.65 -16.96
CA LYS A 560 -11.96 12.08 -17.57
C LYS A 560 -11.66 11.40 -18.92
N PRO A 561 -11.80 10.06 -19.04
CA PRO A 561 -11.63 9.36 -20.31
C PRO A 561 -12.63 9.82 -21.37
N LYS A 562 -12.26 9.69 -22.65
CA LYS A 562 -13.23 9.89 -23.75
C LYS A 562 -14.32 8.82 -23.66
N GLY A 563 -15.58 9.20 -23.80
CA GLY A 563 -16.72 8.27 -23.76
C GLY A 563 -17.25 7.90 -22.37
N THR A 564 -16.73 8.46 -21.28
CA THR A 564 -17.27 8.20 -19.92
C THR A 564 -18.76 8.53 -19.78
N ASN A 565 -19.25 9.51 -20.55
CA ASN A 565 -20.66 9.90 -20.61
C ASN A 565 -21.57 8.88 -21.32
N ALA A 566 -21.03 7.84 -21.98
CA ALA A 566 -21.82 6.82 -22.68
C ALA A 566 -22.35 5.70 -21.76
N ARG A 567 -21.90 5.64 -20.49
CA ARG A 567 -22.24 4.56 -19.54
C ARG A 567 -22.79 5.03 -18.19
N ALA A 568 -22.89 6.34 -17.97
CA ALA A 568 -23.41 6.92 -16.73
C ALA A 568 -24.78 7.56 -16.99
N HIS A 569 -25.70 7.38 -16.05
CA HIS A 569 -27.06 7.95 -16.14
C HIS A 569 -27.36 8.86 -14.95
N ASP A 570 -28.35 9.74 -15.06
CA ASP A 570 -28.91 10.33 -13.85
C ASP A 570 -29.77 9.30 -13.09
N ILE A 571 -29.93 9.50 -11.79
CA ILE A 571 -30.84 8.74 -10.92
C ILE A 571 -32.24 9.33 -10.90
N THR A 572 -32.37 10.63 -11.17
CA THR A 572 -33.65 11.34 -11.37
C THR A 572 -34.56 10.58 -12.35
N GLY A 573 -35.81 10.34 -11.95
CA GLY A 573 -36.83 9.70 -12.77
C GLY A 573 -36.73 8.17 -12.87
N ARG A 574 -35.72 7.53 -12.25
CA ARG A 574 -35.56 6.07 -12.27
C ARG A 574 -36.39 5.37 -11.19
N THR A 575 -36.61 4.08 -11.39
CA THR A 575 -37.36 3.21 -10.46
C THR A 575 -36.39 2.37 -9.62
N VAL A 576 -36.44 2.55 -8.30
CA VAL A 576 -35.75 1.68 -7.32
C VAL A 576 -36.73 0.63 -6.83
N ALA A 577 -36.40 -0.63 -7.07
CA ALA A 577 -37.11 -1.79 -6.53
C ALA A 577 -36.39 -2.30 -5.27
N ILE A 578 -37.10 -2.29 -4.15
CA ILE A 578 -36.57 -2.71 -2.84
C ILE A 578 -37.08 -4.10 -2.51
N LEU A 579 -36.18 -5.09 -2.53
CA LEU A 579 -36.48 -6.46 -2.13
C LEU A 579 -36.30 -6.59 -0.61
N GLY A 580 -37.42 -6.54 0.13
CA GLY A 580 -37.46 -6.55 1.59
C GLY A 580 -37.54 -5.14 2.19
N LEU A 581 -38.75 -4.65 2.46
CA LEU A 581 -38.98 -3.35 3.10
C LEU A 581 -38.95 -3.48 4.63
N GLY A 582 -37.83 -4.00 5.17
CA GLY A 582 -37.51 -3.96 6.59
C GLY A 582 -36.99 -2.58 7.02
N GLY A 583 -36.42 -2.45 8.22
CA GLY A 583 -35.89 -1.17 8.73
C GLY A 583 -34.89 -0.49 7.77
N ILE A 584 -33.83 -1.20 7.37
CA ILE A 584 -32.86 -0.73 6.35
C ILE A 584 -33.55 -0.38 5.02
N GLY A 585 -34.44 -1.24 4.52
CA GLY A 585 -35.11 -1.05 3.23
C GLY A 585 -36.07 0.14 3.22
N LEU A 586 -36.83 0.34 4.30
CA LEU A 586 -37.66 1.52 4.53
C LEU A 586 -36.81 2.79 4.64
N ARG A 587 -35.69 2.71 5.36
CA ARG A 587 -34.78 3.85 5.49
C ARG A 587 -34.13 4.22 4.15
N LEU A 588 -33.77 3.23 3.34
CA LEU A 588 -33.31 3.48 1.96
C LEU A 588 -34.43 4.13 1.14
N ALA A 589 -35.67 3.65 1.23
CA ALA A 589 -36.82 4.23 0.53
C ALA A 589 -36.95 5.74 0.79
N GLU A 590 -36.86 6.17 2.06
CA GLU A 590 -36.89 7.59 2.46
C GLU A 590 -35.73 8.39 1.85
N LEU A 591 -34.51 7.83 1.91
CA LEU A 591 -33.31 8.49 1.38
C LEU A 591 -33.35 8.62 -0.14
N VAL A 592 -33.77 7.58 -0.87
CA VAL A 592 -33.86 7.64 -2.34
C VAL A 592 -35.00 8.52 -2.82
N HIS A 593 -36.07 8.70 -2.04
CA HIS A 593 -37.21 9.58 -2.38
C HIS A 593 -36.87 11.08 -2.34
N ALA A 594 -35.78 11.47 -1.66
CA ALA A 594 -35.23 12.83 -1.73
C ALA A 594 -34.61 13.14 -3.12
N PHE A 595 -34.19 12.10 -3.84
CA PHE A 595 -33.98 12.15 -5.28
C PHE A 595 -35.32 11.80 -5.95
N PRO A 596 -35.71 12.39 -7.09
CA PRO A 596 -37.04 12.18 -7.66
C PRO A 596 -37.14 10.81 -8.37
N MET A 597 -37.00 9.73 -7.61
CA MET A 597 -37.07 8.33 -8.02
C MET A 597 -38.45 7.74 -7.67
N ARG A 598 -38.96 6.85 -8.52
CA ARG A 598 -40.11 6.00 -8.16
C ARG A 598 -39.60 4.91 -7.23
N VAL A 599 -40.26 4.72 -6.08
CA VAL A 599 -39.89 3.67 -5.12
C VAL A 599 -40.96 2.60 -5.12
N ILE A 600 -40.57 1.38 -5.50
CA ILE A 600 -41.41 0.20 -5.50
C ILE A 600 -40.79 -0.86 -4.58
N TYR A 601 -41.58 -1.72 -3.98
CA TYR A 601 -41.04 -2.78 -3.11
C TYR A 601 -41.84 -4.08 -3.17
N HIS A 602 -41.13 -5.17 -2.92
CA HIS A 602 -41.71 -6.49 -2.69
C HIS A 602 -41.34 -6.98 -1.30
N SER A 603 -42.29 -7.62 -0.65
CA SER A 603 -42.16 -8.31 0.64
C SER A 603 -43.30 -9.30 0.76
N ARG A 604 -43.10 -10.38 1.53
CA ARG A 604 -44.09 -11.47 1.73
C ARG A 604 -45.49 -10.96 2.07
N ASN A 605 -45.58 -9.87 2.82
CA ASN A 605 -46.81 -9.12 3.09
C ASN A 605 -46.57 -7.62 2.82
N LYS A 606 -47.64 -6.89 2.51
CA LYS A 606 -47.61 -5.41 2.45
C LYS A 606 -47.21 -4.84 3.83
N VAL A 607 -46.28 -3.89 3.85
CA VAL A 607 -45.87 -3.20 5.08
C VAL A 607 -46.90 -2.12 5.42
N ALA A 608 -47.56 -2.27 6.56
CA ALA A 608 -48.69 -1.41 6.96
C ALA A 608 -48.32 0.07 7.16
N HIS A 609 -47.08 0.35 7.53
CA HIS A 609 -46.54 1.70 7.76
C HIS A 609 -45.64 2.20 6.62
N ALA A 610 -45.68 1.56 5.44
CA ALA A 610 -44.96 2.06 4.27
C ALA A 610 -45.54 3.44 3.84
N PRO A 611 -44.70 4.43 3.50
CA PRO A 611 -45.15 5.72 2.98
C PRO A 611 -46.03 5.57 1.73
N GLY A 612 -47.01 6.46 1.55
CA GLY A 612 -47.98 6.37 0.45
C GLY A 612 -47.38 6.46 -0.97
N TRP A 613 -46.15 6.96 -1.11
CA TRP A 613 -45.38 6.99 -2.35
C TRP A 613 -44.52 5.74 -2.59
N CYS A 614 -44.49 4.79 -1.65
CA CYS A 614 -43.75 3.53 -1.74
C CYS A 614 -44.70 2.41 -2.21
N GLU A 615 -44.60 2.04 -3.48
CA GLU A 615 -45.59 1.18 -4.16
C GLU A 615 -45.35 -0.30 -3.84
N TYR A 616 -46.37 -1.00 -3.31
CA TYR A 616 -46.27 -2.42 -2.99
C TYR A 616 -46.61 -3.31 -4.19
N PHE A 617 -45.67 -4.18 -4.56
CA PHE A 617 -45.86 -5.21 -5.56
C PHE A 617 -46.08 -6.58 -4.90
N PRO A 618 -47.28 -7.20 -5.04
CA PRO A 618 -47.53 -8.54 -4.52
C PRO A 618 -46.80 -9.62 -5.32
N ASP A 619 -46.59 -9.41 -6.63
CA ASP A 619 -45.75 -10.26 -7.48
C ASP A 619 -44.35 -9.61 -7.65
N VAL A 620 -43.32 -10.37 -7.27
CA VAL A 620 -41.92 -9.97 -7.42
C VAL A 620 -41.48 -9.96 -8.89
N GLU A 621 -42.01 -10.83 -9.75
CA GLU A 621 -41.63 -10.89 -11.16
C GLU A 621 -42.21 -9.71 -11.96
N ALA A 622 -43.38 -9.20 -11.56
CA ALA A 622 -43.88 -7.91 -12.01
C ALA A 622 -43.01 -6.73 -11.53
N MET A 623 -42.55 -6.74 -10.27
CA MET A 623 -41.69 -5.68 -9.73
C MET A 623 -40.34 -5.59 -10.46
N LEU A 624 -39.70 -6.74 -10.73
CA LEU A 624 -38.38 -6.79 -11.36
C LEU A 624 -38.38 -6.15 -12.76
N LYS A 625 -39.45 -6.32 -13.54
CA LYS A 625 -39.62 -5.72 -14.88
C LYS A 625 -39.67 -4.18 -14.85
N GLU A 626 -40.10 -3.62 -13.73
CA GLU A 626 -40.17 -2.17 -13.51
C GLU A 626 -38.85 -1.58 -13.00
N ALA A 627 -37.92 -2.41 -12.50
CA ALA A 627 -36.71 -1.97 -11.80
C ALA A 627 -35.63 -1.42 -12.76
N ASP A 628 -35.21 -0.17 -12.55
CA ASP A 628 -33.95 0.36 -13.07
C ASP A 628 -32.78 0.04 -12.11
N VAL A 629 -33.08 0.00 -10.80
CA VAL A 629 -32.17 -0.49 -9.76
C VAL A 629 -32.91 -1.49 -8.87
N LEU A 630 -32.31 -2.65 -8.60
CA LEU A 630 -32.76 -3.60 -7.57
C LEU A 630 -31.86 -3.46 -6.34
N SER A 631 -32.43 -3.16 -5.16
CA SER A 631 -31.70 -3.11 -3.89
C SER A 631 -32.17 -4.22 -2.95
N VAL A 632 -31.23 -5.02 -2.45
CA VAL A 632 -31.49 -6.27 -1.72
C VAL A 632 -31.32 -6.08 -0.20
N HIS A 633 -32.40 -6.33 0.56
CA HIS A 633 -32.48 -6.13 2.02
C HIS A 633 -33.21 -7.27 2.74
N VAL A 634 -33.12 -8.51 2.22
CA VAL A 634 -33.67 -9.71 2.87
C VAL A 634 -32.61 -10.39 3.76
N PRO A 635 -32.99 -11.02 4.88
CA PRO A 635 -32.07 -11.82 5.68
C PRO A 635 -31.65 -13.09 4.93
N LEU A 636 -30.42 -13.54 5.17
CA LEU A 636 -29.95 -14.85 4.69
C LEU A 636 -30.56 -15.98 5.53
N ARG A 637 -31.18 -16.93 4.83
CA ARG A 637 -31.79 -18.15 5.35
C ARG A 637 -31.69 -19.25 4.28
N PRO A 638 -31.92 -20.54 4.60
CA PRO A 638 -31.92 -21.60 3.60
C PRO A 638 -32.87 -21.35 2.40
N ASP A 639 -34.00 -20.66 2.62
CA ASP A 639 -34.96 -20.29 1.57
C ASP A 639 -34.59 -19.03 0.77
N THR A 640 -33.51 -18.33 1.14
CA THR A 640 -33.06 -17.11 0.45
C THR A 640 -31.66 -17.21 -0.17
N VAL A 641 -31.00 -18.36 -0.07
CA VAL A 641 -29.73 -18.62 -0.79
C VAL A 641 -29.99 -18.60 -2.30
N GLY A 642 -29.26 -17.77 -3.05
CA GLY A 642 -29.44 -17.64 -4.50
C GLY A 642 -30.83 -17.14 -4.93
N LEU A 643 -31.58 -16.49 -4.04
CA LEU A 643 -32.93 -15.97 -4.30
C LEU A 643 -32.95 -15.03 -5.52
N VAL A 644 -31.95 -14.14 -5.61
CA VAL A 644 -31.72 -13.32 -6.81
C VAL A 644 -30.84 -14.13 -7.77
N GLY A 645 -31.45 -15.16 -8.35
CA GLY A 645 -30.84 -16.05 -9.33
C GLY A 645 -31.00 -15.57 -10.78
N GLU A 646 -30.41 -16.32 -11.74
CA GLU A 646 -30.45 -16.04 -13.19
C GLU A 646 -31.85 -15.61 -13.68
N LYS A 647 -32.91 -16.36 -13.32
CA LYS A 647 -34.29 -16.03 -13.71
C LYS A 647 -34.68 -14.59 -13.33
N TRP A 648 -34.41 -14.19 -12.09
CA TRP A 648 -34.80 -12.87 -11.58
C TRP A 648 -33.92 -11.76 -12.15
N ILE A 649 -32.62 -12.02 -12.31
CA ILE A 649 -31.69 -11.08 -12.93
C ILE A 649 -32.13 -10.78 -14.38
N ARG A 650 -32.51 -11.81 -15.15
CA ARG A 650 -33.02 -11.66 -16.54
C ARG A 650 -34.40 -11.03 -16.66
N LEU A 651 -35.17 -10.93 -15.57
CA LEU A 651 -36.43 -10.18 -15.53
C LEU A 651 -36.25 -8.68 -15.30
N LEU A 652 -35.07 -8.24 -14.85
CA LEU A 652 -34.73 -6.83 -14.74
C LEU A 652 -34.65 -6.18 -16.14
N LYS A 653 -34.82 -4.85 -16.19
CA LYS A 653 -34.58 -4.07 -17.42
C LYS A 653 -33.13 -4.27 -17.91
N PRO A 654 -32.90 -4.38 -19.24
CA PRO A 654 -31.55 -4.29 -19.79
C PRO A 654 -30.87 -2.98 -19.40
N GLY A 655 -29.62 -3.05 -18.93
CA GLY A 655 -28.88 -1.91 -18.40
C GLY A 655 -29.25 -1.51 -16.96
N SER A 656 -29.94 -2.38 -16.22
CA SER A 656 -30.23 -2.18 -14.80
C SER A 656 -29.01 -2.36 -13.90
N VAL A 657 -29.16 -1.99 -12.62
CA VAL A 657 -28.13 -2.11 -11.57
C VAL A 657 -28.65 -2.93 -10.40
N ILE A 658 -27.80 -3.79 -9.82
CA ILE A 658 -28.10 -4.48 -8.56
C ILE A 658 -27.25 -3.89 -7.43
N VAL A 659 -27.86 -3.64 -6.27
CA VAL A 659 -27.21 -3.20 -5.03
C VAL A 659 -27.45 -4.23 -3.94
N ASN A 660 -26.40 -4.64 -3.24
CA ASN A 660 -26.49 -5.59 -2.12
C ASN A 660 -25.71 -5.08 -0.89
N THR A 661 -26.45 -4.85 0.20
CA THR A 661 -25.93 -4.57 1.54
C THR A 661 -26.53 -5.52 2.60
N ALA A 662 -27.04 -6.68 2.17
CA ALA A 662 -27.63 -7.68 3.05
C ALA A 662 -26.63 -8.80 3.37
N ARG A 663 -26.53 -9.79 2.47
CA ARG A 663 -25.54 -10.89 2.48
C ARG A 663 -25.26 -11.31 1.05
N GLY A 664 -24.01 -11.64 0.73
CA GLY A 664 -23.64 -12.01 -0.64
C GLY A 664 -24.36 -13.26 -1.14
N LYS A 665 -24.51 -14.29 -0.29
CA LYS A 665 -25.19 -15.57 -0.63
C LYS A 665 -26.67 -15.44 -1.01
N VAL A 666 -27.30 -14.26 -0.87
CA VAL A 666 -28.69 -14.01 -1.34
C VAL A 666 -28.76 -13.89 -2.87
N ILE A 667 -27.64 -13.53 -3.50
CA ILE A 667 -27.51 -13.42 -4.96
C ILE A 667 -26.74 -14.64 -5.48
N ASP A 668 -27.18 -15.19 -6.62
CA ASP A 668 -26.35 -16.10 -7.40
C ASP A 668 -25.24 -15.29 -8.07
N GLU A 669 -24.05 -15.30 -7.46
CA GLU A 669 -22.90 -14.50 -7.92
C GLU A 669 -22.50 -14.85 -9.35
N ASP A 670 -22.55 -16.12 -9.74
CA ASP A 670 -22.20 -16.57 -11.09
C ASP A 670 -23.22 -16.09 -12.13
N ALA A 671 -24.52 -16.08 -11.80
CA ALA A 671 -25.55 -15.48 -12.66
C ALA A 671 -25.41 -13.96 -12.76
N MET A 672 -25.09 -13.30 -11.66
CA MET A 672 -24.84 -11.85 -11.63
C MET A 672 -23.62 -11.49 -12.49
N ILE A 673 -22.53 -12.25 -12.41
CA ILE A 673 -21.34 -12.02 -13.25
C ILE A 673 -21.67 -12.27 -14.73
N ARG A 674 -22.35 -13.38 -15.09
CA ARG A 674 -22.77 -13.61 -16.49
C ARG A 674 -23.58 -12.44 -17.07
N ALA A 675 -24.50 -11.90 -16.29
CA ALA A 675 -25.30 -10.74 -16.69
C ALA A 675 -24.51 -9.42 -16.78
N LEU A 676 -23.35 -9.31 -16.11
CA LEU A 676 -22.38 -8.22 -16.33
C LEU A 676 -21.53 -8.46 -17.59
N GLU A 677 -21.13 -9.71 -17.85
CA GLU A 677 -20.32 -10.11 -19.03
C GLU A 677 -21.07 -9.87 -20.35
N ASP A 678 -22.36 -10.18 -20.41
CA ASP A 678 -23.20 -9.94 -21.60
C ASP A 678 -23.86 -8.55 -21.64
N GLY A 679 -23.66 -7.73 -20.59
CA GLY A 679 -24.14 -6.35 -20.53
C GLY A 679 -25.63 -6.18 -20.23
N HIS A 680 -26.35 -7.25 -19.83
CA HIS A 680 -27.72 -7.13 -19.32
C HIS A 680 -27.78 -6.29 -18.03
N LEU A 681 -26.79 -6.40 -17.15
CA LEU A 681 -26.54 -5.48 -16.05
C LEU A 681 -25.50 -4.42 -16.47
N ALA A 682 -25.80 -3.14 -16.25
CA ALA A 682 -24.86 -2.05 -16.53
C ALA A 682 -23.78 -1.91 -15.45
N SER A 683 -24.10 -2.27 -14.21
CA SER A 683 -23.22 -2.16 -13.04
C SER A 683 -23.79 -2.95 -11.85
N VAL A 684 -22.97 -3.17 -10.83
CA VAL A 684 -23.41 -3.56 -9.49
C VAL A 684 -22.75 -2.71 -8.41
N GLY A 685 -23.43 -2.57 -7.27
CA GLY A 685 -22.92 -1.95 -6.06
C GLY A 685 -22.96 -2.95 -4.90
N LEU A 686 -21.82 -3.52 -4.52
CA LEU A 686 -21.73 -4.59 -3.54
C LEU A 686 -20.97 -4.14 -2.29
N ASP A 687 -21.55 -4.42 -1.12
CA ASP A 687 -20.85 -4.38 0.17
C ASP A 687 -20.51 -5.80 0.68
N VAL A 688 -21.17 -6.83 0.14
CA VAL A 688 -21.19 -8.20 0.68
C VAL A 688 -21.03 -9.26 -0.42
N TYR A 689 -20.38 -10.38 -0.09
CA TYR A 689 -19.92 -11.43 -1.02
C TYR A 689 -20.25 -12.84 -0.49
N PRO A 690 -20.33 -13.88 -1.34
CA PRO A 690 -20.70 -15.22 -0.87
C PRO A 690 -19.68 -15.85 0.08
N ASN A 691 -18.39 -15.55 -0.10
CA ASN A 691 -17.27 -16.23 0.58
C ASN A 691 -16.38 -15.24 1.38
N GLU A 692 -16.98 -14.18 1.93
CA GLU A 692 -16.27 -13.16 2.73
C GLU A 692 -15.26 -13.77 3.73
N PRO A 693 -14.01 -13.24 3.82
CA PRO A 693 -13.49 -12.05 3.13
C PRO A 693 -13.01 -12.27 1.69
N GLU A 694 -13.11 -13.49 1.14
CA GLU A 694 -12.70 -13.78 -0.23
C GLU A 694 -13.73 -13.22 -1.25
N VAL A 695 -13.24 -12.43 -2.20
CA VAL A 695 -14.02 -11.85 -3.29
C VAL A 695 -13.69 -12.57 -4.60
N ASN A 696 -14.71 -12.90 -5.38
CA ASN A 696 -14.54 -13.54 -6.69
C ASN A 696 -13.68 -12.66 -7.62
N PRO A 697 -12.52 -13.15 -8.12
CA PRO A 697 -11.58 -12.31 -8.88
C PRO A 697 -12.21 -11.67 -10.13
N ARG A 698 -13.19 -12.33 -10.77
CA ARG A 698 -13.92 -11.81 -11.93
C ARG A 698 -14.58 -10.47 -11.64
N LEU A 699 -15.08 -10.24 -10.41
CA LEU A 699 -15.67 -8.96 -10.02
C LEU A 699 -14.65 -7.81 -10.06
N LEU A 700 -13.40 -8.08 -9.68
CA LEU A 700 -12.33 -7.08 -9.64
C LEU A 700 -11.90 -6.61 -11.05
N GLU A 701 -12.19 -7.41 -12.08
CA GLU A 701 -11.87 -7.09 -13.48
C GLU A 701 -12.85 -6.08 -14.09
N PHE A 702 -14.09 -5.95 -13.57
CA PHE A 702 -15.06 -5.00 -14.11
C PHE A 702 -14.74 -3.56 -13.71
N PRO A 703 -14.36 -2.67 -14.65
CA PRO A 703 -14.03 -1.30 -14.30
C PRO A 703 -15.27 -0.50 -13.86
N ASN A 704 -16.46 -0.95 -14.24
CA ASN A 704 -17.75 -0.26 -14.13
C ASN A 704 -18.58 -0.62 -12.88
N ILE A 705 -18.05 -1.40 -11.95
CA ILE A 705 -18.77 -1.76 -10.70
C ILE A 705 -18.20 -1.02 -9.48
N THR A 706 -19.00 -0.96 -8.42
CA THR A 706 -18.60 -0.40 -7.11
C THR A 706 -18.57 -1.51 -6.08
N LEU A 707 -17.43 -1.67 -5.43
CA LEU A 707 -17.19 -2.69 -4.41
C LEU A 707 -16.74 -2.03 -3.10
N LEU A 708 -17.29 -2.50 -1.98
CA LEU A 708 -16.88 -2.17 -0.62
C LEU A 708 -16.67 -3.47 0.18
N PRO A 709 -15.77 -3.51 1.18
CA PRO A 709 -15.51 -4.69 2.01
C PRO A 709 -16.35 -4.68 3.30
N HIS A 710 -17.67 -4.93 3.19
CA HIS A 710 -18.62 -5.02 4.32
C HIS A 710 -18.62 -3.80 5.26
N MET A 711 -18.66 -2.60 4.68
CA MET A 711 -18.55 -1.32 5.39
C MET A 711 -19.90 -0.80 5.93
N GLY A 712 -21.01 -1.52 5.71
CA GLY A 712 -22.38 -1.08 5.97
C GLY A 712 -22.68 -0.53 7.38
N THR A 713 -21.94 -0.96 8.41
CA THR A 713 -22.07 -0.47 9.79
C THR A 713 -20.81 0.23 10.32
N GLU A 714 -19.76 0.38 9.51
CA GLU A 714 -18.43 0.80 9.94
C GLU A 714 -18.29 2.31 10.15
N ASN A 715 -18.97 2.80 11.19
CA ASN A 715 -18.86 4.16 11.70
C ASN A 715 -19.11 4.18 13.22
N GLN A 716 -18.51 5.15 13.91
CA GLN A 716 -18.48 5.24 15.37
C GLN A 716 -19.89 5.29 15.99
N ASP A 717 -20.78 6.09 15.41
CA ASP A 717 -22.15 6.28 15.90
C ASP A 717 -22.96 4.98 15.85
N THR A 718 -22.83 4.23 14.75
CA THR A 718 -23.56 2.97 14.53
C THR A 718 -23.00 1.85 15.39
N GLN A 719 -21.68 1.68 15.40
CA GLN A 719 -21.03 0.68 16.25
C GLN A 719 -21.39 0.92 17.73
N ARG A 720 -21.36 2.17 18.21
CA ARG A 720 -21.83 2.49 19.57
C ARG A 720 -23.31 2.16 19.78
N LYS A 721 -24.21 2.56 18.87
CA LYS A 721 -25.64 2.24 18.97
C LYS A 721 -25.88 0.74 19.07
N MET A 722 -25.15 -0.07 18.31
CA MET A 722 -25.29 -1.52 18.31
C MET A 722 -24.74 -2.13 19.61
N GLU A 723 -23.53 -1.77 20.03
CA GLU A 723 -22.93 -2.25 21.29
C GLU A 723 -23.82 -1.93 22.50
N VAL A 724 -24.22 -0.66 22.66
CA VAL A 724 -25.11 -0.21 23.76
C VAL A 724 -26.43 -0.96 23.75
N ARG A 725 -27.01 -1.25 22.57
CA ARG A 725 -28.28 -1.97 22.46
C ARG A 725 -28.16 -3.44 22.84
N ALA A 726 -27.09 -4.12 22.40
CA ALA A 726 -26.80 -5.50 22.81
C ALA A 726 -26.51 -5.59 24.32
N LEU A 727 -25.73 -4.66 24.88
CA LEU A 727 -25.48 -4.55 26.31
C LEU A 727 -26.76 -4.28 27.12
N THR A 728 -27.65 -3.41 26.63
CA THR A 728 -28.95 -3.14 27.26
C THR A 728 -29.83 -4.39 27.26
N ASN A 729 -29.88 -5.15 26.17
CA ASN A 729 -30.62 -6.41 26.11
C ASN A 729 -30.09 -7.44 27.10
N LEU A 730 -28.77 -7.52 27.27
CA LEU A 730 -28.12 -8.40 28.25
C LEU A 730 -28.41 -7.95 29.69
N ARG A 731 -28.36 -6.65 29.97
CA ARG A 731 -28.69 -6.05 31.27
C ARG A 731 -30.16 -6.27 31.64
N ASP A 732 -31.08 -5.99 30.71
CA ASP A 732 -32.53 -6.19 30.92
C ASP A 732 -32.80 -7.68 31.20
N PHE A 733 -32.14 -8.61 30.48
CA PHE A 733 -32.21 -10.04 30.79
C PHE A 733 -31.72 -10.39 32.21
N ILE A 734 -30.56 -9.87 32.64
CA ILE A 734 -30.00 -10.17 33.98
C ILE A 734 -30.91 -9.63 35.11
N VAL A 735 -31.51 -8.45 34.92
CA VAL A 735 -32.33 -7.78 35.95
C VAL A 735 -33.79 -8.27 35.96
N GLU A 736 -34.41 -8.45 34.79
CA GLU A 736 -35.84 -8.75 34.65
C GLU A 736 -36.15 -10.22 34.27
N GLY A 737 -35.13 -11.02 33.97
CA GLY A 737 -35.27 -12.38 33.40
C GLY A 737 -35.69 -12.41 31.93
N LYS A 738 -35.75 -11.24 31.26
CA LYS A 738 -36.20 -11.06 29.86
C LYS A 738 -35.52 -9.84 29.24
N GLY A 739 -35.18 -9.90 27.95
CA GLY A 739 -34.65 -8.77 27.17
C GLY A 739 -35.57 -8.38 26.02
N LYS A 740 -35.17 -7.35 25.26
CA LYS A 740 -35.84 -6.90 24.02
C LYS A 740 -35.13 -7.50 22.79
N ASP A 741 -35.58 -7.11 21.61
CA ASP A 741 -34.97 -7.46 20.30
C ASP A 741 -34.72 -8.95 20.07
N VAL A 742 -35.57 -9.80 20.66
CA VAL A 742 -35.53 -11.25 20.47
C VAL A 742 -35.80 -11.58 19.00
N VAL A 743 -34.93 -12.42 18.41
CA VAL A 743 -34.98 -12.81 16.99
C VAL A 743 -36.29 -13.54 16.65
N VAL A 744 -36.66 -13.57 15.36
CA VAL A 744 -38.03 -13.93 14.95
C VAL A 744 -38.34 -15.40 15.24
N GLU A 745 -37.35 -16.27 15.10
CA GLU A 745 -37.43 -17.72 15.29
C GLU A 745 -37.62 -18.13 16.75
N MET A 746 -37.36 -17.21 17.69
CA MET A 746 -37.57 -17.40 19.14
C MET A 746 -38.99 -17.09 19.58
N LYS A 747 -39.76 -16.34 18.78
CA LYS A 747 -41.19 -16.08 18.98
C LYS A 747 -42.02 -17.33 18.64
#